data_AF-A0A9P4TLS2-F1
#
_entry.id   AF-A0A9P4TLS2-F1
#
_cell.length_a   1.000
_cell.length_b   1.000
_cell.length_c   1.000
_cell.angle_alpha   90.00
_cell.angle_beta   90.00
_cell.angle_gamma   90.00
#
_symmetry.space_group_name_H-M   'P 1'
#
loop_
_entity.id
_entity.type
_entity.pdbx_description
1 polymer ?
#
loop_
_entity_poly.entity_id
_entity_poly.type
_entity_poly.pdbx_seq_one_letter_code
_entity_poly.pdbx_strand_id
1 'polypeptide(L)'
;MGDQTQQERILEEARSTVTASISHADSDLHKINRALHGHPELGYEEHFAHQTITSYLSSAGFEVKKHSYGLDTSFEAEFGSEGRLVIICAEYDALPDIGHSCGHNLIATSSIATFIAAAEAMKKHNIKGRLRILGTPAEEGGGGKAKLIDAGAFPKDTAAAIMAHPIAAHQIFDKPGHYQGLAGLKLIASHKLRVEFRGKPAHAGGEPWNGLNALDAAVSAYANVGLLRQQMEPDERVHGVIEAGGTVPNVITEYTRMNWNVRSPTIERADKLLARVKNCFEAAALASGCKLKYIDSPTYMDLRANKTLCELYAQDMDALGIKVQVKQEKMMNASTDMGNVSHIVPSFHGAFVIPAGGDVSAHNPAFAACAGTEEAHKAALNCANGMAIFVEFKYQIRISFDMAEVPPPAPAPPPAASALALVPSSTPPGSLTYRERLAQFRILEEKRIELIEELLDKLEKTEARLAQTELDLNSEQNVRRTLQAEVHEAKTREEALAQKQRDFWFFQDKYITRKAQGGEALADELLIRTKEYLRPQFDDADSLDIIVRVYANLEGLAKYLVRQDKISNLGSLRAMSTSFSGRIASFDFVDVGVGKEGSSGRKIRENLSFYTANSHLRHVIVGCSPADLPAALLSTIPLEKVTLIESMPLPDALTTLPLKVTKFSTLFPPPPTLKSPRPTGRSGGPQLQLMQQEDDNGGQTWLVIQPDRSDSRDGRGHRELKRRGKNEDEASNISISIGPDNSVSVDSGHTRRIR
;
A
#
# COMPACT_ATOMS: atom_id res chain seq x y z
N MET A 1 -8.26 34.79 45.79
CA MET A 1 -6.91 34.95 45.22
C MET A 1 -5.90 33.90 45.70
N GLY A 2 -6.03 33.28 46.89
CA GLY A 2 -5.11 32.23 47.34
C GLY A 2 -5.30 30.83 46.73
N ASP A 3 -6.51 30.50 46.26
CA ASP A 3 -6.86 29.16 45.76
C ASP A 3 -6.36 28.91 44.31
N GLN A 4 -6.47 29.91 43.44
CA GLN A 4 -5.99 29.85 42.05
C GLN A 4 -4.46 29.64 41.97
N THR A 5 -3.69 30.24 42.88
CA THR A 5 -2.21 30.12 42.90
C THR A 5 -1.73 28.79 43.47
N GLN A 6 -2.55 28.05 44.21
CA GLN A 6 -2.23 26.69 44.65
C GLN A 6 -2.53 25.67 43.55
N GLN A 7 -3.63 25.87 42.84
CA GLN A 7 -4.06 25.01 41.74
C GLN A 7 -3.11 25.09 40.53
N GLU A 8 -2.63 26.30 40.18
CA GLU A 8 -1.60 26.49 39.15
C GLU A 8 -0.28 25.81 39.51
N ARG A 9 0.08 25.75 40.79
CA ARG A 9 1.29 25.05 41.24
C ARG A 9 1.18 23.54 41.12
N ILE A 10 0.04 22.98 41.55
CA ILE A 10 -0.23 21.53 41.38
C ILE A 10 -0.21 21.15 39.89
N LEU A 11 -0.78 21.99 39.04
CA LEU A 11 -0.76 21.79 37.58
C LEU A 11 0.67 21.73 37.03
N GLU A 12 1.55 22.62 37.47
CA GLU A 12 2.94 22.64 37.01
C GLU A 12 3.75 21.44 37.53
N GLU A 13 3.60 21.10 38.81
CA GLU A 13 4.26 19.94 39.42
C GLU A 13 3.87 18.62 38.76
N ALA A 14 2.62 18.54 38.31
CA ALA A 14 2.14 17.36 37.63
C ALA A 14 2.49 17.29 36.15
N ARG A 15 2.51 18.42 35.42
CA ARG A 15 3.14 18.50 34.09
C ARG A 15 4.58 18.00 34.13
N SER A 16 5.32 18.42 35.15
CA SER A 16 6.68 17.94 35.39
C SER A 16 6.72 16.43 35.66
N THR A 17 5.75 15.91 36.43
CA THR A 17 5.64 14.47 36.72
C THR A 17 5.31 13.65 35.48
N VAL A 18 4.36 14.09 34.65
CA VAL A 18 4.01 13.47 33.36
C VAL A 18 5.24 13.42 32.45
N THR A 19 5.92 14.55 32.26
CA THR A 19 7.09 14.64 31.38
C THR A 19 8.23 13.75 31.87
N ALA A 20 8.46 13.71 33.18
CA ALA A 20 9.47 12.84 33.78
C ALA A 20 9.10 11.35 33.65
N SER A 21 7.82 11.00 33.83
CA SER A 21 7.33 9.62 33.68
C SER A 21 7.50 9.11 32.25
N ILE A 22 7.15 9.93 31.24
CA ILE A 22 7.34 9.58 29.84
C ILE A 22 8.83 9.42 29.52
N SER A 23 9.66 10.35 30.00
CA SER A 23 11.11 10.29 29.82
C SER A 23 11.73 9.03 30.45
N HIS A 24 11.22 8.59 31.60
CA HIS A 24 11.66 7.36 32.25
C HIS A 24 11.24 6.10 31.47
N ALA A 25 10.05 6.11 30.87
CA ALA A 25 9.50 5.00 30.10
C ALA A 25 9.99 4.93 28.64
N ASP A 26 10.61 5.99 28.11
CA ASP A 26 11.01 6.15 26.70
C ASP A 26 11.75 4.91 26.16
N SER A 27 12.78 4.42 26.86
CA SER A 27 13.55 3.27 26.39
C SER A 27 12.71 2.01 26.15
N ASP A 28 11.74 1.73 27.02
CA ASP A 28 10.87 0.56 26.91
C ASP A 28 9.77 0.80 25.87
N LEU A 29 9.18 2.00 25.84
CA LEU A 29 8.23 2.41 24.80
C LEU A 29 8.85 2.32 23.40
N HIS A 30 10.13 2.68 23.26
CA HIS A 30 10.84 2.58 22.00
C HIS A 30 11.09 1.12 21.60
N LYS A 31 11.36 0.23 22.56
CA LYS A 31 11.46 -1.21 22.27
C LYS A 31 10.13 -1.78 21.79
N ILE A 32 9.03 -1.40 22.43
CA ILE A 32 7.67 -1.81 22.03
C ILE A 32 7.36 -1.28 20.63
N ASN A 33 7.61 0.00 20.38
CA ASN A 33 7.39 0.62 19.07
C ASN A 33 8.14 -0.14 17.95
N ARG A 34 9.42 -0.44 18.15
CA ARG A 34 10.22 -1.21 17.18
C ARG A 34 9.76 -2.65 17.03
N ALA A 35 9.32 -3.28 18.11
CA ALA A 35 8.80 -4.65 18.07
C ALA A 35 7.51 -4.72 17.25
N LEU A 36 6.54 -3.85 17.52
CA LEU A 36 5.30 -3.76 16.73
C LEU A 36 5.60 -3.41 15.27
N HIS A 37 6.43 -2.40 15.03
CA HIS A 37 6.82 -1.99 13.68
C HIS A 37 7.48 -3.13 12.88
N GLY A 38 8.35 -3.90 13.52
CA GLY A 38 9.07 -5.03 12.91
C GLY A 38 8.24 -6.32 12.75
N HIS A 39 7.09 -6.42 13.43
CA HIS A 39 6.18 -7.57 13.38
C HIS A 39 4.74 -7.11 13.13
N PRO A 40 4.44 -6.59 11.92
CA PRO A 40 3.09 -6.15 11.58
C PRO A 40 2.13 -7.34 11.51
N GLU A 41 0.98 -7.23 12.17
CA GLU A 41 -0.09 -8.24 12.18
C GLU A 41 -1.41 -7.62 11.74
N LEU A 42 -2.25 -8.40 11.06
CA LEU A 42 -3.51 -7.92 10.50
C LEU A 42 -4.62 -7.81 11.55
N GLY A 43 -5.68 -7.10 11.18
CA GLY A 43 -6.89 -6.97 12.00
C GLY A 43 -7.43 -8.31 12.52
N TYR A 44 -7.59 -8.43 13.84
CA TYR A 44 -7.98 -9.65 14.59
C TYR A 44 -6.91 -10.75 14.70
N GLU A 45 -5.72 -10.53 14.15
CA GLU A 45 -4.58 -11.46 14.20
C GLU A 45 -3.38 -10.86 14.95
N GLU A 46 -3.57 -9.72 15.63
CA GLU A 46 -2.55 -8.93 16.33
C GLU A 46 -2.06 -9.56 17.66
N HIS A 47 -1.77 -10.86 17.66
CA HIS A 47 -1.42 -11.62 18.85
C HIS A 47 -0.07 -11.22 19.45
N PHE A 48 0.95 -10.99 18.62
CA PHE A 48 2.26 -10.51 19.04
C PHE A 48 2.18 -9.09 19.60
N ALA A 49 1.46 -8.18 18.93
CA ALA A 49 1.27 -6.82 19.42
C ALA A 49 0.51 -6.83 20.77
N HIS A 50 -0.59 -7.57 20.86
CA HIS A 50 -1.36 -7.77 22.09
C HIS A 50 -0.48 -8.32 23.22
N GLN A 51 0.29 -9.39 22.96
CA GLN A 51 1.16 -9.99 23.98
C GLN A 51 2.24 -9.02 24.43
N THR A 52 2.86 -8.29 23.51
CA THR A 52 3.93 -7.31 23.79
C THR A 52 3.42 -6.19 24.69
N ILE A 53 2.29 -5.58 24.33
CA ILE A 53 1.70 -4.47 25.10
C ILE A 53 1.24 -4.93 26.47
N THR A 54 0.48 -6.04 26.55
CA THR A 54 -0.07 -6.53 27.82
C THR A 54 1.01 -7.01 28.79
N SER A 55 2.11 -7.58 28.28
CA SER A 55 3.26 -7.98 29.10
C SER A 55 3.98 -6.76 29.68
N TYR A 56 4.17 -5.71 28.88
CA TYR A 56 4.76 -4.47 29.38
C TYR A 56 3.89 -3.82 30.46
N LEU A 57 2.59 -3.63 30.22
CA LEU A 57 1.67 -3.06 31.21
C LEU A 57 1.65 -3.87 32.52
N SER A 58 1.67 -5.19 32.43
CA SER A 58 1.76 -6.06 33.62
C SER A 58 3.09 -5.86 34.36
N SER A 59 4.21 -5.76 33.64
CA SER A 59 5.53 -5.50 34.24
C SER A 59 5.65 -4.11 34.87
N ALA A 60 4.89 -3.15 34.37
CA ALA A 60 4.75 -1.81 34.94
C ALA A 60 3.81 -1.78 36.17
N GLY A 61 3.26 -2.93 36.57
CA GLY A 61 2.46 -3.08 37.79
C GLY A 61 0.96 -2.86 37.63
N PHE A 62 0.44 -2.82 36.39
CA PHE A 62 -0.99 -2.69 36.15
C PHE A 62 -1.67 -4.06 36.07
N GLU A 63 -2.90 -4.15 36.57
CA GLU A 63 -3.75 -5.33 36.37
C GLU A 63 -4.34 -5.30 34.97
N VAL A 64 -3.88 -6.23 34.12
CA VAL A 64 -4.29 -6.29 32.70
C VAL A 64 -5.26 -7.44 32.49
N LYS A 65 -6.47 -7.14 32.03
CA LYS A 65 -7.42 -8.14 31.53
C LYS A 65 -7.16 -8.36 30.05
N LYS A 66 -6.48 -9.45 29.73
CA LYS A 66 -6.21 -9.91 28.35
C LYS A 66 -7.45 -10.53 27.74
N HIS A 67 -7.52 -10.54 26.40
CA HIS A 67 -8.63 -11.15 25.65
C HIS A 67 -10.01 -10.62 26.11
N SER A 68 -10.08 -9.32 26.34
CA SER A 68 -11.26 -8.68 26.93
C SER A 68 -12.45 -8.69 25.96
N TYR A 69 -13.67 -8.49 26.48
CA TYR A 69 -14.85 -8.20 25.64
C TYR A 69 -15.15 -9.20 24.50
N GLY A 70 -14.68 -10.45 24.62
CA GLY A 70 -14.87 -11.48 23.60
C GLY A 70 -14.05 -11.32 22.33
N LEU A 71 -12.99 -10.48 22.34
CA LEU A 71 -12.05 -10.32 21.24
C LEU A 71 -10.65 -10.77 21.66
N ASP A 72 -10.10 -11.76 20.93
CA ASP A 72 -8.84 -12.44 21.24
C ASP A 72 -7.62 -11.51 21.28
N THR A 73 -7.64 -10.38 20.57
CA THR A 73 -6.52 -9.45 20.54
C THR A 73 -6.82 -8.14 21.25
N SER A 74 -7.92 -8.04 21.99
CA SER A 74 -8.23 -6.85 22.82
C SER A 74 -7.75 -7.02 24.26
N PHE A 75 -7.52 -5.91 24.95
CA PHE A 75 -7.19 -5.90 26.38
C PHE A 75 -7.71 -4.64 27.07
N GLU A 76 -7.81 -4.68 28.39
CA GLU A 76 -7.95 -3.47 29.21
C GLU A 76 -7.04 -3.49 30.44
N ALA A 77 -6.61 -2.31 30.88
CA ALA A 77 -6.01 -2.11 32.19
C ALA A 77 -6.55 -0.82 32.79
N GLU A 78 -6.85 -0.83 34.09
CA GLU A 78 -7.43 0.30 34.81
C GLU A 78 -6.52 0.84 35.92
N PHE A 79 -6.64 2.14 36.15
CA PHE A 79 -6.03 2.81 37.29
C PHE A 79 -7.06 3.70 38.00
N GLY A 80 -7.06 3.66 39.33
CA GLY A 80 -8.00 4.39 40.19
C GLY A 80 -9.34 3.66 40.37
N SER A 81 -10.10 4.06 41.40
CA SER A 81 -11.36 3.40 41.79
C SER A 81 -12.53 4.37 42.00
N GLU A 82 -12.27 5.67 42.03
CA GLU A 82 -13.26 6.71 42.33
C GLU A 82 -13.38 7.70 41.16
N GLY A 83 -14.55 8.29 40.97
CA GLY A 83 -14.75 9.36 39.97
C GLY A 83 -15.02 8.86 38.56
N ARG A 84 -14.97 9.82 37.61
CA ARG A 84 -15.29 9.57 36.19
C ARG A 84 -14.16 8.81 35.50
N LEU A 85 -14.53 8.01 34.50
CA LEU A 85 -13.62 7.20 33.71
C LEU A 85 -13.20 7.92 32.42
N VAL A 86 -11.90 8.01 32.16
CA VAL A 86 -11.35 8.37 30.84
C VAL A 86 -10.74 7.13 30.20
N ILE A 87 -11.15 6.84 28.97
CA ILE A 87 -10.65 5.71 28.17
C ILE A 87 -9.61 6.21 27.17
N ILE A 88 -8.48 5.55 27.11
CA ILE A 88 -7.39 5.80 26.16
C ILE A 88 -7.36 4.63 25.18
N CYS A 89 -7.75 4.86 23.93
CA CYS A 89 -7.83 3.81 22.91
C CYS A 89 -6.46 3.61 22.25
N ALA A 90 -5.99 2.36 22.20
CA ALA A 90 -4.74 1.98 21.57
C ALA A 90 -4.99 1.04 20.39
N GLU A 91 -4.62 1.47 19.18
CA GLU A 91 -4.65 0.65 17.95
C GLU A 91 -3.27 0.08 17.65
N TYR A 92 -3.23 -1.10 17.02
CA TYR A 92 -1.99 -1.82 16.75
C TYR A 92 -2.11 -2.86 15.63
N ASP A 93 -3.16 -2.80 14.81
CA ASP A 93 -3.25 -3.57 13.58
C ASP A 93 -2.43 -2.95 12.44
N ALA A 94 -2.02 -3.77 11.49
CA ALA A 94 -1.27 -3.39 10.30
C ALA A 94 -2.06 -3.69 9.03
N LEU A 95 -1.53 -3.23 7.90
CA LEU A 95 -2.13 -3.43 6.58
C LEU A 95 -1.41 -4.55 5.80
N PRO A 96 -2.14 -5.32 4.96
CA PRO A 96 -1.55 -6.37 4.14
C PRO A 96 -0.41 -5.84 3.26
N ASP A 97 0.70 -6.57 3.23
CA ASP A 97 1.91 -6.33 2.41
C ASP A 97 2.68 -5.02 2.66
N ILE A 98 2.10 -4.06 3.38
CA ILE A 98 2.65 -2.70 3.56
C ILE A 98 2.90 -2.33 5.03
N GLY A 99 2.68 -3.28 5.95
CA GLY A 99 2.97 -3.14 7.38
C GLY A 99 2.19 -2.02 8.06
N HIS A 100 2.77 -1.38 9.08
CA HIS A 100 2.18 -0.24 9.77
C HIS A 100 2.22 1.07 8.95
N SER A 101 1.76 1.03 7.70
CA SER A 101 1.66 2.20 6.82
C SER A 101 0.56 3.19 7.23
N CYS A 102 -0.26 2.87 8.24
CA CYS A 102 -1.15 3.81 8.93
C CYS A 102 -0.55 4.31 10.26
N GLY A 103 0.59 3.74 10.70
CA GLY A 103 1.31 4.17 11.90
C GLY A 103 0.70 3.71 13.23
N HIS A 104 -0.07 2.62 13.26
CA HIS A 104 -0.72 2.14 14.49
C HIS A 104 0.28 1.76 15.59
N ASN A 105 1.52 1.38 15.24
CA ASN A 105 2.62 1.24 16.21
C ASN A 105 2.86 2.53 17.04
N LEU A 106 2.67 3.71 16.45
CA LEU A 106 2.78 5.00 17.13
C LEU A 106 1.50 5.39 17.91
N ILE A 107 0.33 4.92 17.46
CA ILE A 107 -0.93 5.07 18.21
C ILE A 107 -0.84 4.26 19.51
N ALA A 108 -0.41 3.00 19.43
CA ALA A 108 -0.11 2.18 20.61
C ALA A 108 0.91 2.87 21.53
N THR A 109 2.03 3.34 20.96
CA THR A 109 3.09 4.02 21.73
C THR A 109 2.56 5.24 22.50
N SER A 110 1.88 6.15 21.81
CA SER A 110 1.36 7.37 22.43
C SER A 110 0.29 7.07 23.49
N SER A 111 -0.56 6.09 23.25
CA SER A 111 -1.62 5.67 24.19
C SER A 111 -1.06 5.03 25.46
N ILE A 112 -0.08 4.13 25.33
CA ILE A 112 0.61 3.51 26.48
C ILE A 112 1.34 4.57 27.30
N ALA A 113 2.08 5.46 26.64
CA ALA A 113 2.79 6.55 27.29
C ALA A 113 1.84 7.47 28.06
N THR A 114 0.70 7.84 27.46
CA THR A 114 -0.33 8.64 28.13
C THR A 114 -0.90 7.95 29.35
N PHE A 115 -1.25 6.67 29.25
CA PHE A 115 -1.84 5.92 30.36
C PHE A 115 -0.88 5.84 31.55
N ILE A 116 0.39 5.48 31.32
CA ILE A 116 1.40 5.35 32.39
C ILE A 116 1.67 6.70 33.05
N ALA A 117 1.88 7.74 32.25
CA ALA A 117 2.23 9.06 32.76
C ALA A 117 1.09 9.70 33.56
N ALA A 118 -0.15 9.59 33.06
CA ALA A 118 -1.32 10.08 33.77
C ALA A 118 -1.57 9.27 35.05
N ALA A 119 -1.40 7.94 35.03
CA ALA A 119 -1.55 7.12 36.23
C ALA A 119 -0.52 7.47 37.31
N GLU A 120 0.75 7.67 36.95
CA GLU A 120 1.80 8.04 37.91
C GLU A 120 1.56 9.43 38.50
N ALA A 121 1.15 10.38 37.67
CA ALA A 121 0.88 11.74 38.13
C ALA A 121 -0.37 11.78 39.04
N MET A 122 -1.44 11.05 38.69
CA MET A 122 -2.60 10.85 39.56
C MET A 122 -2.24 10.22 40.90
N LYS A 123 -1.37 9.20 40.91
CA LYS A 123 -0.89 8.54 42.11
C LYS A 123 -0.09 9.49 43.01
N LYS A 124 0.87 10.21 42.43
CA LYS A 124 1.80 11.09 43.16
C LYS A 124 1.10 12.30 43.77
N HIS A 125 0.12 12.85 43.06
CA HIS A 125 -0.61 14.06 43.47
C HIS A 125 -1.97 13.77 44.12
N ASN A 126 -2.28 12.49 44.37
CA ASN A 126 -3.52 12.02 45.00
C ASN A 126 -4.79 12.54 44.29
N ILE A 127 -4.77 12.46 42.96
CA ILE A 127 -5.88 12.90 42.12
C ILE A 127 -6.86 11.76 41.98
N LYS A 128 -8.10 12.01 42.38
CA LYS A 128 -9.19 11.06 42.23
C LYS A 128 -9.54 10.91 40.75
N GLY A 129 -10.04 9.76 40.30
CA GLY A 129 -10.40 9.52 38.91
C GLY A 129 -10.16 8.07 38.51
N ARG A 130 -10.67 7.69 37.34
CA ARG A 130 -10.37 6.39 36.73
C ARG A 130 -9.81 6.58 35.33
N LEU A 131 -8.75 5.83 35.03
CA LEU A 131 -8.17 5.71 33.69
C LEU A 131 -8.31 4.28 33.23
N ARG A 132 -8.63 4.08 31.95
CA ARG A 132 -8.55 2.78 31.30
C ARG A 132 -7.77 2.93 30.01
N ILE A 133 -6.72 2.16 29.82
CA ILE A 133 -6.21 1.89 28.47
C ILE A 133 -6.99 0.72 27.89
N LEU A 134 -7.51 0.90 26.68
CA LEU A 134 -8.30 -0.10 25.96
C LEU A 134 -7.58 -0.43 24.66
N GLY A 135 -7.18 -1.69 24.50
CA GLY A 135 -6.65 -2.22 23.25
C GLY A 135 -7.76 -2.43 22.23
N THR A 136 -7.72 -1.70 21.12
CA THR A 136 -8.75 -1.67 20.09
C THR A 136 -8.21 -2.26 18.79
N PRO A 137 -8.41 -3.57 18.54
CA PRO A 137 -7.88 -4.24 17.35
C PRO A 137 -8.68 -3.88 16.09
N ALA A 138 -8.14 -4.27 14.93
CA ALA A 138 -8.84 -4.30 13.64
C ALA A 138 -9.53 -2.99 13.21
N GLU A 139 -8.88 -1.84 13.38
CA GLU A 139 -9.37 -0.57 12.86
C GLU A 139 -9.38 -0.58 11.32
N GLU A 140 -8.44 -1.28 10.67
CA GLU A 140 -8.31 -1.33 9.21
C GLU A 140 -9.32 -2.31 8.59
N GLY A 141 -10.60 -1.92 8.64
CA GLY A 141 -11.72 -2.60 8.02
C GLY A 141 -12.46 -3.62 8.89
N GLY A 142 -11.90 -4.00 10.03
CA GLY A 142 -12.54 -4.93 10.97
C GLY A 142 -13.56 -4.29 11.91
N GLY A 143 -13.49 -2.97 12.13
CA GLY A 143 -14.40 -2.24 13.02
C GLY A 143 -14.36 -2.72 14.47
N GLY A 144 -13.17 -2.99 15.01
CA GLY A 144 -13.03 -3.55 16.35
C GLY A 144 -13.65 -2.69 17.44
N LYS A 145 -13.61 -1.35 17.34
CA LYS A 145 -14.30 -0.48 18.33
C LYS A 145 -15.81 -0.63 18.29
N ALA A 146 -16.41 -0.86 17.13
CA ALA A 146 -17.84 -1.14 17.05
C ALA A 146 -18.20 -2.42 17.82
N LYS A 147 -17.41 -3.49 17.67
CA LYS A 147 -17.60 -4.73 18.45
C LYS A 147 -17.36 -4.53 19.95
N LEU A 148 -16.37 -3.72 20.32
CA LEU A 148 -16.10 -3.38 21.72
C LEU A 148 -17.24 -2.56 22.34
N ILE A 149 -17.88 -1.66 21.58
CA ILE A 149 -19.09 -0.95 21.99
C ILE A 149 -20.21 -1.95 22.28
N ASP A 150 -20.48 -2.87 21.35
CA ASP A 150 -21.53 -3.89 21.52
C ASP A 150 -21.27 -4.81 22.72
N ALA A 151 -20.01 -5.09 23.01
CA ALA A 151 -19.57 -5.89 24.16
C ALA A 151 -19.52 -5.10 25.49
N GLY A 152 -19.83 -3.80 25.49
CA GLY A 152 -19.92 -2.98 26.70
C GLY A 152 -18.59 -2.39 27.20
N ALA A 153 -17.57 -2.27 26.33
CA ALA A 153 -16.27 -1.71 26.69
C ALA A 153 -16.28 -0.21 27.01
N PHE A 154 -17.35 0.49 26.65
CA PHE A 154 -17.56 1.91 26.91
C PHE A 154 -18.79 2.09 27.81
N PRO A 155 -18.63 2.00 29.15
CA PRO A 155 -19.75 2.13 30.08
C PRO A 155 -20.33 3.55 30.08
N LYS A 156 -21.58 3.68 30.56
CA LYS A 156 -22.33 4.96 30.53
C LYS A 156 -21.68 6.09 31.34
N ASP A 157 -20.81 5.77 32.30
CA ASP A 157 -20.12 6.73 33.16
C ASP A 157 -18.73 7.13 32.62
N THR A 158 -18.38 6.71 31.40
CA THR A 158 -17.21 7.21 30.68
C THR A 158 -17.37 8.71 30.40
N ALA A 159 -16.46 9.52 30.94
CA ALA A 159 -16.40 10.97 30.71
C ALA A 159 -15.86 11.32 29.32
N ALA A 160 -14.84 10.58 28.88
CA ALA A 160 -14.24 10.78 27.57
C ALA A 160 -13.53 9.53 27.06
N ALA A 161 -13.44 9.40 25.74
CA ALA A 161 -12.55 8.46 25.06
C ALA A 161 -11.56 9.23 24.19
N ILE A 162 -10.27 8.92 24.29
CA ILE A 162 -9.21 9.71 23.68
C ILE A 162 -8.22 8.84 22.89
N MET A 163 -7.73 9.38 21.78
CA MET A 163 -6.61 8.84 21.01
C MET A 163 -6.00 9.91 20.11
N ALA A 164 -4.83 9.62 19.52
CA ALA A 164 -4.23 10.47 18.51
C ALA A 164 -3.55 9.66 17.41
N HIS A 165 -3.61 10.17 16.18
CA HIS A 165 -3.16 9.48 14.98
C HIS A 165 -1.90 10.13 14.38
N PRO A 166 -0.87 9.37 13.98
CA PRO A 166 0.26 9.91 13.25
C PRO A 166 -0.15 10.32 11.83
N ILE A 167 0.36 11.44 11.33
CA ILE A 167 0.00 11.91 9.99
C ILE A 167 1.15 12.66 9.32
N ALA A 168 1.19 12.66 7.98
CA ALA A 168 2.10 13.53 7.26
C ALA A 168 1.55 14.96 7.20
N ALA A 169 2.43 15.96 7.32
CA ALA A 169 2.04 17.36 7.43
C ALA A 169 1.15 17.86 6.27
N HIS A 170 1.43 17.44 5.03
CA HIS A 170 0.68 17.87 3.84
C HIS A 170 -0.74 17.29 3.78
N GLN A 171 -1.06 16.26 4.57
CA GLN A 171 -2.41 15.69 4.60
C GLN A 171 -3.39 16.61 5.33
N ILE A 172 -2.93 17.36 6.32
CA ILE A 172 -3.77 18.20 7.18
C ILE A 172 -3.53 19.71 7.01
N PHE A 173 -2.36 20.12 6.51
CA PHE A 173 -2.02 21.53 6.34
C PHE A 173 -1.78 21.88 4.87
N ASP A 174 -2.33 23.01 4.42
CA ASP A 174 -2.04 23.56 3.08
C ASP A 174 -0.62 24.14 2.98
N LYS A 175 -0.09 24.63 4.10
CA LYS A 175 1.30 25.11 4.25
C LYS A 175 1.98 24.36 5.40
N PRO A 176 2.75 23.30 5.12
CA PRO A 176 3.46 22.57 6.17
C PRO A 176 4.51 23.47 6.86
N GLY A 177 4.66 23.32 8.18
CA GLY A 177 5.72 23.98 8.97
C GLY A 177 5.26 24.89 10.10
N HIS A 178 3.99 25.28 10.17
CA HIS A 178 3.48 26.13 11.27
C HIS A 178 2.98 25.35 12.49
N TYR A 179 2.43 24.17 12.28
CA TYR A 179 1.85 23.33 13.31
C TYR A 179 2.51 21.94 13.30
N GLN A 180 2.63 21.34 14.48
CA GLN A 180 3.18 20.00 14.69
C GLN A 180 2.07 18.96 14.94
N GLY A 181 0.80 19.38 14.96
CA GLY A 181 -0.35 18.51 15.14
C GLY A 181 -1.67 19.22 14.97
N LEU A 182 -2.75 18.45 15.06
CA LEU A 182 -4.15 18.87 14.93
C LEU A 182 -4.94 18.29 16.10
N ALA A 183 -5.75 19.08 16.80
CA ALA A 183 -6.47 18.62 17.99
C ALA A 183 -7.80 17.92 17.67
N GLY A 184 -8.44 18.26 16.56
CA GLY A 184 -9.74 17.70 16.17
C GLY A 184 -9.73 17.28 14.71
N LEU A 185 -9.47 15.99 14.47
CA LEU A 185 -9.65 15.40 13.15
C LEU A 185 -11.12 15.43 12.75
N LYS A 186 -11.36 15.67 11.46
CA LYS A 186 -12.65 15.59 10.81
C LYS A 186 -12.62 14.48 9.76
N LEU A 187 -13.26 13.37 10.10
CA LEU A 187 -13.31 12.15 9.29
C LEU A 187 -14.77 11.83 8.95
N ILE A 188 -14.98 11.24 7.77
CA ILE A 188 -16.31 11.08 7.19
C ILE A 188 -16.87 9.67 7.44
N ALA A 189 -18.20 9.52 7.33
CA ALA A 189 -18.85 8.23 7.46
C ALA A 189 -18.59 7.34 6.24
N SER A 190 -18.54 6.03 6.46
CA SER A 190 -18.36 5.01 5.43
C SER A 190 -19.16 3.75 5.74
N HIS A 191 -20.06 3.38 4.84
CA HIS A 191 -20.58 2.02 4.78
C HIS A 191 -19.74 1.17 3.85
N LYS A 192 -19.50 -0.07 4.24
CA LYS A 192 -18.89 -1.12 3.43
C LYS A 192 -19.92 -2.25 3.29
N LEU A 193 -20.14 -2.76 2.09
CA LEU A 193 -21.04 -3.89 1.86
C LEU A 193 -20.58 -4.73 0.68
N ARG A 194 -20.79 -6.04 0.79
CA ARG A 194 -20.75 -6.93 -0.38
C ARG A 194 -22.16 -7.25 -0.82
N VAL A 195 -22.32 -7.41 -2.14
CA VAL A 195 -23.59 -7.66 -2.81
C VAL A 195 -23.43 -8.90 -3.65
N GLU A 196 -24.25 -9.91 -3.39
CA GLU A 196 -24.25 -11.17 -4.14
C GLU A 196 -25.52 -11.29 -4.98
N PHE A 197 -25.35 -11.62 -6.26
CA PHE A 197 -26.47 -12.04 -7.11
C PHE A 197 -26.37 -13.53 -7.40
N ARG A 198 -27.49 -14.24 -7.25
CA ARG A 198 -27.64 -15.67 -7.59
C ARG A 198 -28.70 -15.85 -8.65
N GLY A 199 -28.28 -16.37 -9.80
CA GLY A 199 -29.10 -16.68 -10.95
C GLY A 199 -29.25 -18.19 -11.14
N LYS A 200 -29.24 -18.62 -12.41
CA LYS A 200 -29.39 -20.02 -12.82
C LYS A 200 -28.57 -20.26 -14.10
N PRO A 201 -27.66 -21.25 -14.10
CA PRO A 201 -26.83 -21.52 -15.27
C PRO A 201 -27.65 -22.14 -16.41
N ALA A 202 -27.21 -21.89 -17.64
CA ALA A 202 -27.73 -22.47 -18.88
C ALA A 202 -26.68 -22.34 -19.99
N HIS A 203 -26.81 -23.10 -21.08
CA HIS A 203 -25.93 -22.97 -22.24
C HIS A 203 -26.25 -21.66 -22.99
N ALA A 204 -25.32 -20.70 -22.97
CA ALA A 204 -25.58 -19.33 -23.41
C ALA A 204 -25.98 -19.22 -24.89
N GLY A 205 -25.41 -20.06 -25.77
CA GLY A 205 -25.74 -20.08 -27.19
C GLY A 205 -26.86 -21.04 -27.58
N GLY A 206 -27.31 -21.90 -26.67
CA GLY A 206 -28.18 -23.04 -26.99
C GLY A 206 -29.57 -22.89 -26.43
N GLU A 207 -29.66 -22.52 -25.15
CA GLU A 207 -30.93 -22.36 -24.44
C GLU A 207 -30.88 -21.26 -23.36
N PRO A 208 -30.47 -20.03 -23.70
CA PRO A 208 -30.31 -18.96 -22.70
C PRO A 208 -31.61 -18.62 -21.95
N TRP A 209 -32.78 -18.87 -22.55
CA TRP A 209 -34.11 -18.67 -21.93
C TRP A 209 -34.36 -19.55 -20.70
N ASN A 210 -33.58 -20.61 -20.50
CA ASN A 210 -33.68 -21.48 -19.32
C ASN A 210 -32.83 -20.99 -18.13
N GLY A 211 -32.00 -19.95 -18.33
CA GLY A 211 -31.09 -19.39 -17.33
C GLY A 211 -31.53 -18.04 -16.76
N LEU A 212 -30.85 -17.60 -15.70
CA LEU A 212 -30.95 -16.27 -15.09
C LEU A 212 -29.52 -15.76 -14.91
N ASN A 213 -29.16 -14.67 -15.57
CA ASN A 213 -27.76 -14.25 -15.65
C ASN A 213 -27.37 -13.30 -14.52
N ALA A 214 -26.61 -13.80 -13.54
CA ALA A 214 -26.11 -13.02 -12.42
C ALA A 214 -25.07 -11.96 -12.84
N LEU A 215 -24.39 -12.16 -13.99
CA LEU A 215 -23.48 -11.14 -14.53
C LEU A 215 -24.25 -9.95 -15.09
N ASP A 216 -25.36 -10.18 -15.79
CA ASP A 216 -26.22 -9.10 -16.29
C ASP A 216 -26.81 -8.29 -15.12
N ALA A 217 -27.16 -8.96 -14.01
CA ALA A 217 -27.56 -8.29 -12.77
C ALA A 217 -26.45 -7.39 -12.21
N ALA A 218 -25.21 -7.90 -12.10
CA ALA A 218 -24.07 -7.13 -11.60
C ALA A 218 -23.72 -5.93 -12.50
N VAL A 219 -23.74 -6.12 -13.83
CA VAL A 219 -23.47 -5.05 -14.81
C VAL A 219 -24.57 -3.99 -14.74
N SER A 220 -25.84 -4.41 -14.67
CA SER A 220 -26.98 -3.49 -14.52
C SER A 220 -26.90 -2.70 -13.21
N ALA A 221 -26.56 -3.37 -12.09
CA ALA A 221 -26.32 -2.73 -10.80
C ALA A 221 -25.22 -1.67 -10.89
N TYR A 222 -24.09 -2.00 -11.52
CA TYR A 222 -22.98 -1.07 -11.70
C TYR A 222 -23.39 0.15 -12.55
N ALA A 223 -24.13 -0.08 -13.64
CA ALA A 223 -24.66 0.98 -14.49
C ALA A 223 -25.65 1.89 -13.73
N ASN A 224 -26.58 1.30 -12.98
CA ASN A 224 -27.55 2.03 -12.15
C ASN A 224 -26.85 2.94 -11.13
N VAL A 225 -25.82 2.43 -10.43
CA VAL A 225 -25.01 3.23 -9.50
C VAL A 225 -24.22 4.30 -10.25
N GLY A 226 -23.73 4.01 -11.46
CA GLY A 226 -23.07 4.98 -12.34
C GLY A 226 -23.98 6.17 -12.68
N LEU A 227 -25.26 5.91 -12.96
CA LEU A 227 -26.27 6.94 -13.23
C LEU A 227 -26.63 7.73 -11.96
N LEU A 228 -26.78 7.06 -10.82
CA LEU A 228 -27.09 7.67 -9.52
C LEU A 228 -26.12 8.80 -9.15
N ARG A 229 -24.85 8.72 -9.59
CA ARG A 229 -23.81 9.71 -9.29
C ARG A 229 -24.15 11.12 -9.75
N GLN A 230 -24.98 11.31 -10.78
CA GLN A 230 -25.42 12.64 -11.20
C GLN A 230 -26.33 13.33 -10.15
N GLN A 231 -27.01 12.54 -9.31
CA GLN A 231 -27.91 13.03 -8.25
C GLN A 231 -27.32 12.86 -6.85
N MET A 232 -25.99 12.68 -6.73
CA MET A 232 -25.29 12.67 -5.45
C MET A 232 -24.81 14.07 -5.07
N GLU A 233 -24.62 14.32 -3.78
CA GLU A 233 -24.00 15.56 -3.34
C GLU A 233 -22.50 15.60 -3.74
N PRO A 234 -21.91 16.80 -3.97
CA PRO A 234 -20.52 16.92 -4.42
C PRO A 234 -19.46 16.32 -3.49
N ASP A 235 -19.77 16.15 -2.21
CA ASP A 235 -18.94 15.60 -1.14
C ASP A 235 -19.24 14.13 -0.82
N GLU A 236 -20.11 13.47 -1.59
CA GLU A 236 -20.44 12.05 -1.45
C GLU A 236 -19.69 11.17 -2.45
N ARG A 237 -19.35 9.94 -2.06
CA ARG A 237 -18.65 8.98 -2.93
C ARG A 237 -19.28 7.60 -2.85
N VAL A 238 -19.43 6.95 -3.99
CA VAL A 238 -19.81 5.53 -4.09
C VAL A 238 -18.86 4.87 -5.07
N HIS A 239 -18.18 3.82 -4.64
CA HIS A 239 -17.23 3.10 -5.48
C HIS A 239 -17.24 1.62 -5.15
N GLY A 240 -17.00 0.77 -6.15
CA GLY A 240 -17.03 -0.66 -5.96
C GLY A 240 -16.40 -1.42 -7.12
N VAL A 241 -16.26 -2.73 -6.92
CA VAL A 241 -15.63 -3.68 -7.84
C VAL A 241 -16.47 -4.95 -7.95
N ILE A 242 -16.31 -5.70 -9.05
CA ILE A 242 -16.87 -7.05 -9.21
C ILE A 242 -15.75 -8.03 -8.83
N GLU A 243 -15.88 -8.68 -7.68
CA GLU A 243 -14.92 -9.67 -7.17
C GLU A 243 -15.08 -11.03 -7.88
N ALA A 244 -16.31 -11.39 -8.25
CA ALA A 244 -16.63 -12.61 -8.98
C ALA A 244 -17.70 -12.32 -10.04
N GLY A 245 -17.43 -12.71 -11.29
CA GLY A 245 -18.21 -12.32 -12.48
C GLY A 245 -18.51 -13.43 -13.50
N GLY A 246 -18.28 -14.70 -13.14
CA GLY A 246 -18.31 -15.83 -14.08
C GLY A 246 -16.94 -16.16 -14.67
N THR A 247 -16.80 -17.38 -15.22
CA THR A 247 -15.50 -17.95 -15.63
C THR A 247 -15.43 -18.34 -17.10
N VAL A 248 -16.56 -18.61 -17.76
CA VAL A 248 -16.61 -19.10 -19.15
C VAL A 248 -17.74 -18.41 -19.92
N PRO A 249 -17.50 -17.87 -21.14
CA PRO A 249 -18.49 -17.05 -21.85
C PRO A 249 -19.69 -17.82 -22.42
N ASN A 250 -19.58 -19.15 -22.61
CA ASN A 250 -20.65 -19.98 -23.17
C ASN A 250 -21.62 -20.55 -22.10
N VAL A 251 -21.45 -20.17 -20.83
CA VAL A 251 -22.31 -20.55 -19.71
C VAL A 251 -22.90 -19.28 -19.10
N ILE A 252 -24.22 -19.26 -18.93
CA ILE A 252 -24.89 -18.17 -18.20
C ILE A 252 -24.37 -18.15 -16.75
N THR A 253 -23.84 -17.01 -16.32
CA THR A 253 -23.22 -16.86 -14.99
C THR A 253 -24.25 -17.05 -13.89
N GLU A 254 -24.07 -18.06 -13.04
CA GLU A 254 -24.98 -18.36 -11.93
C GLU A 254 -24.77 -17.49 -10.69
N TYR A 255 -23.58 -16.92 -10.53
CA TYR A 255 -23.21 -16.21 -9.31
C TYR A 255 -22.27 -15.04 -9.60
N THR A 256 -22.54 -13.91 -8.96
CA THR A 256 -21.62 -12.77 -8.91
C THR A 256 -21.52 -12.20 -7.51
N ARG A 257 -20.37 -11.60 -7.20
CA ARG A 257 -20.14 -10.85 -5.96
C ARG A 257 -19.50 -9.51 -6.28
N MET A 258 -20.06 -8.45 -5.70
CA MET A 258 -19.55 -7.09 -5.78
C MET A 258 -19.18 -6.59 -4.39
N ASN A 259 -18.20 -5.68 -4.31
CA ASN A 259 -17.77 -5.04 -3.07
C ASN A 259 -17.83 -3.53 -3.23
N TRP A 260 -18.57 -2.88 -2.34
CA TRP A 260 -18.95 -1.47 -2.45
C TRP A 260 -18.62 -0.71 -1.17
N ASN A 261 -18.27 0.55 -1.34
CA ASN A 261 -18.12 1.50 -0.25
C ASN A 261 -18.90 2.79 -0.59
N VAL A 262 -19.68 3.26 0.38
CA VAL A 262 -20.54 4.44 0.31
C VAL A 262 -20.08 5.41 1.38
N ARG A 263 -19.69 6.63 0.98
CA ARG A 263 -19.14 7.65 1.87
C ARG A 263 -19.94 8.95 1.79
N SER A 264 -20.13 9.57 2.95
CA SER A 264 -20.74 10.89 3.08
C SER A 264 -20.20 11.59 4.33
N PRO A 265 -20.21 12.93 4.43
CA PRO A 265 -19.67 13.64 5.58
C PRO A 265 -20.31 13.31 6.93
N THR A 266 -21.55 12.82 6.95
CA THR A 266 -22.23 12.35 8.18
C THR A 266 -22.89 11.00 7.96
N ILE A 267 -23.08 10.23 9.03
CA ILE A 267 -23.71 8.92 8.98
C ILE A 267 -25.16 9.01 8.48
N GLU A 268 -25.92 10.04 8.88
CA GLU A 268 -27.32 10.20 8.47
C GLU A 268 -27.46 10.47 6.96
N ARG A 269 -26.45 11.14 6.37
CA ARG A 269 -26.37 11.33 4.92
C ARG A 269 -25.91 10.05 4.22
N ALA A 270 -24.94 9.35 4.81
CA ALA A 270 -24.46 8.06 4.29
C ALA A 270 -25.57 7.01 4.25
N ASP A 271 -26.43 6.94 5.27
CA ASP A 271 -27.59 6.06 5.34
C ASP A 271 -28.59 6.34 4.20
N LYS A 272 -28.91 7.62 3.96
CA LYS A 272 -29.78 8.05 2.86
C LYS A 272 -29.20 7.67 1.49
N LEU A 273 -27.90 7.87 1.32
CA LEU A 273 -27.22 7.49 0.08
C LEU A 273 -27.17 5.96 -0.09
N LEU A 274 -26.89 5.22 0.98
CA LEU A 274 -26.89 3.76 0.98
C LEU A 274 -28.26 3.20 0.58
N ALA A 275 -29.36 3.77 1.07
CA ALA A 275 -30.70 3.36 0.68
C ALA A 275 -30.92 3.52 -0.84
N ARG A 276 -30.48 4.64 -1.43
CA ARG A 276 -30.56 4.87 -2.88
C ARG A 276 -29.68 3.90 -3.66
N VAL A 277 -28.48 3.59 -3.16
CA VAL A 277 -27.57 2.59 -3.74
C VAL A 277 -28.18 1.18 -3.67
N LYS A 278 -28.82 0.81 -2.55
CA LYS A 278 -29.52 -0.47 -2.41
C LYS A 278 -30.66 -0.61 -3.42
N ASN A 279 -31.43 0.46 -3.68
CA ASN A 279 -32.44 0.46 -4.74
C ASN A 279 -31.85 0.16 -6.14
N CYS A 280 -30.62 0.61 -6.43
CA CYS A 280 -29.94 0.28 -7.69
C CYS A 280 -29.66 -1.23 -7.83
N PHE A 281 -29.28 -1.88 -6.72
CA PHE A 281 -29.04 -3.32 -6.67
C PHE A 281 -30.33 -4.12 -6.74
N GLU A 282 -31.36 -3.69 -6.02
CA GLU A 282 -32.69 -4.30 -6.05
C GLU A 282 -33.33 -4.22 -7.43
N ALA A 283 -33.21 -3.08 -8.13
CA ALA A 283 -33.70 -2.93 -9.49
C ALA A 283 -33.01 -3.89 -10.46
N ALA A 284 -31.70 -4.11 -10.30
CA ALA A 284 -30.95 -5.04 -11.14
C ALA A 284 -31.31 -6.51 -10.86
N ALA A 285 -31.52 -6.87 -9.59
CA ALA A 285 -32.03 -8.19 -9.20
C ALA A 285 -33.41 -8.44 -9.80
N LEU A 286 -34.32 -7.47 -9.66
CA LEU A 286 -35.68 -7.55 -10.17
C LEU A 286 -35.71 -7.70 -11.70
N ALA A 287 -34.96 -6.88 -12.43
CA ALA A 287 -34.93 -6.90 -13.89
C ALA A 287 -34.37 -8.21 -14.46
N SER A 288 -33.39 -8.81 -13.78
CA SER A 288 -32.75 -10.07 -14.19
C SER A 288 -33.43 -11.34 -13.67
N GLY A 289 -34.37 -11.21 -12.72
CA GLY A 289 -34.95 -12.33 -11.98
C GLY A 289 -33.98 -13.00 -11.00
N CYS A 290 -32.79 -12.44 -10.77
CA CYS A 290 -31.81 -12.99 -9.84
C CYS A 290 -32.18 -12.72 -8.37
N LYS A 291 -31.70 -13.58 -7.47
CA LYS A 291 -31.78 -13.35 -6.02
C LYS A 291 -30.64 -12.45 -5.57
N LEU A 292 -30.95 -11.51 -4.68
CA LEU A 292 -30.01 -10.56 -4.09
C LEU A 292 -29.74 -10.92 -2.63
N LYS A 293 -28.47 -10.86 -2.22
CA LYS A 293 -28.06 -10.96 -0.81
C LYS A 293 -27.03 -9.88 -0.48
N TYR A 294 -27.22 -9.24 0.66
CA TYR A 294 -26.22 -8.34 1.24
C TYR A 294 -25.37 -9.10 2.26
N ILE A 295 -24.07 -8.81 2.26
CA ILE A 295 -23.16 -9.14 3.35
C ILE A 295 -22.67 -7.81 3.90
N ASP A 296 -23.18 -7.46 5.06
CA ASP A 296 -22.83 -6.21 5.71
C ASP A 296 -21.41 -6.30 6.30
N SER A 297 -20.63 -5.27 6.08
CA SER A 297 -19.35 -5.05 6.75
C SER A 297 -19.53 -3.96 7.81
N PRO A 298 -18.61 -3.86 8.79
CA PRO A 298 -18.67 -2.81 9.79
C PRO A 298 -18.81 -1.41 9.18
N THR A 299 -19.73 -0.62 9.74
CA THR A 299 -19.98 0.77 9.35
C THR A 299 -19.16 1.70 10.22
N TYR A 300 -18.47 2.67 9.59
CA TYR A 300 -17.71 3.70 10.29
C TYR A 300 -18.51 4.99 10.27
N MET A 301 -18.80 5.53 11.45
CA MET A 301 -19.54 6.78 11.58
C MET A 301 -18.62 7.99 11.36
N ASP A 302 -19.20 9.16 11.09
CA ASP A 302 -18.43 10.41 11.08
C ASP A 302 -17.87 10.73 12.46
N LEU A 303 -16.64 11.25 12.50
CA LEU A 303 -15.95 11.57 13.73
C LEU A 303 -16.45 12.89 14.32
N ARG A 304 -16.95 12.84 15.56
CA ARG A 304 -17.43 14.00 16.31
C ARG A 304 -16.42 14.40 17.39
N ALA A 305 -15.39 15.14 16.99
CA ALA A 305 -14.39 15.66 17.91
C ALA A 305 -15.00 16.68 18.90
N ASN A 306 -14.81 16.46 20.20
CA ASN A 306 -15.29 17.39 21.22
C ASN A 306 -14.43 18.65 21.26
N LYS A 307 -15.03 19.80 20.92
CA LYS A 307 -14.35 21.08 20.83
C LYS A 307 -13.60 21.47 22.11
N THR A 308 -14.20 21.23 23.28
CA THR A 308 -13.57 21.57 24.57
C THR A 308 -12.31 20.73 24.79
N LEU A 309 -12.36 19.41 24.54
CA LEU A 309 -11.17 18.56 24.60
C LEU A 309 -10.07 19.04 23.65
N CYS A 310 -10.43 19.39 22.42
CA CYS A 310 -9.47 19.88 21.43
C CYS A 310 -8.78 21.19 21.87
N GLU A 311 -9.54 22.14 22.42
CA GLU A 311 -8.99 23.41 22.92
C GLU A 311 -8.07 23.20 24.13
N LEU A 312 -8.43 22.28 25.03
CA LEU A 312 -7.60 21.93 26.18
C LEU A 312 -6.28 21.29 25.77
N TYR A 313 -6.34 20.28 24.89
CA TYR A 313 -5.13 19.65 24.34
C TYR A 313 -4.22 20.67 23.65
N ALA A 314 -4.78 21.56 22.83
CA ALA A 314 -3.97 22.59 22.17
C ALA A 314 -3.30 23.56 23.15
N GLN A 315 -3.98 23.96 24.23
CA GLN A 315 -3.38 24.79 25.29
C GLN A 315 -2.25 24.06 26.02
N ASP A 316 -2.44 22.78 26.32
CA ASP A 316 -1.45 22.00 27.07
C ASP A 316 -0.22 21.70 26.21
N MET A 317 -0.41 21.45 24.91
CA MET A 317 0.67 21.36 23.93
C MET A 317 1.41 22.70 23.75
N ASP A 318 0.69 23.83 23.74
CA ASP A 318 1.30 25.16 23.62
C ASP A 318 2.26 25.47 24.77
N ALA A 319 1.88 25.06 25.99
CA ALA A 319 2.73 25.20 27.17
C ALA A 319 3.99 24.32 27.12
N LEU A 320 3.98 23.25 26.33
CA LEU A 320 5.17 22.44 26.01
C LEU A 320 5.98 23.03 24.83
N GLY A 321 5.58 24.19 24.30
CA GLY A 321 6.20 24.83 23.15
C GLY A 321 5.80 24.22 21.80
N ILE A 322 4.76 23.37 21.76
CA ILE A 322 4.33 22.67 20.55
C ILE A 322 3.01 23.27 20.05
N LYS A 323 3.05 23.82 18.84
CA LYS A 323 1.88 24.47 18.23
C LYS A 323 0.99 23.43 17.57
N VAL A 324 -0.25 23.35 18.05
CA VAL A 324 -1.30 22.45 17.53
C VAL A 324 -2.45 23.29 16.97
N GLN A 325 -2.90 22.96 15.76
CA GLN A 325 -4.10 23.57 15.18
C GLN A 325 -5.34 22.96 15.85
N VAL A 326 -6.31 23.77 16.28
CA VAL A 326 -7.51 23.23 16.95
C VAL A 326 -8.49 22.62 15.95
N LYS A 327 -8.68 23.28 14.81
CA LYS A 327 -9.68 22.90 13.81
C LYS A 327 -9.02 22.53 12.50
N GLN A 328 -9.54 21.48 11.87
CA GLN A 328 -9.12 21.06 10.55
C GLN A 328 -9.73 21.98 9.49
N GLU A 329 -8.89 22.62 8.69
CA GLU A 329 -9.31 23.47 7.57
C GLU A 329 -9.43 22.66 6.27
N LYS A 330 -8.49 21.74 6.04
CA LYS A 330 -8.42 20.91 4.84
C LYS A 330 -9.36 19.71 4.95
N MET A 331 -10.24 19.50 3.98
CA MET A 331 -11.12 18.32 3.95
C MET A 331 -10.32 17.02 3.78
N MET A 332 -10.63 16.02 4.60
CA MET A 332 -10.13 14.65 4.46
C MET A 332 -11.30 13.69 4.23
N ASN A 333 -11.12 12.73 3.33
CA ASN A 333 -12.13 11.72 3.00
C ASN A 333 -11.86 10.35 3.64
N ALA A 334 -10.99 10.31 4.66
CA ALA A 334 -10.71 9.12 5.46
C ALA A 334 -11.82 8.88 6.50
N SER A 335 -11.85 7.67 7.05
CA SER A 335 -12.88 7.19 7.98
C SER A 335 -12.22 6.31 9.03
N THR A 336 -12.78 6.28 10.24
CA THR A 336 -12.26 5.48 11.35
C THR A 336 -13.39 5.00 12.24
N ASP A 337 -13.22 3.86 12.92
CA ASP A 337 -14.20 3.33 13.88
C ASP A 337 -14.20 4.10 15.22
N MET A 338 -13.24 4.99 15.48
CA MET A 338 -13.33 5.99 16.55
C MET A 338 -14.51 6.95 16.34
N GLY A 339 -15.00 7.07 15.09
CA GLY A 339 -16.26 7.71 14.78
C GLY A 339 -17.40 7.11 15.59
N ASN A 340 -17.52 5.78 15.63
CA ASN A 340 -18.57 5.08 16.38
C ASN A 340 -18.51 5.39 17.88
N VAL A 341 -17.31 5.43 18.46
CA VAL A 341 -17.11 5.80 19.87
C VAL A 341 -17.59 7.23 20.13
N SER A 342 -17.27 8.17 19.24
CA SER A 342 -17.63 9.59 19.39
C SER A 342 -19.15 9.89 19.37
N HIS A 343 -19.97 8.93 18.93
CA HIS A 343 -21.43 9.06 18.97
C HIS A 343 -22.04 8.61 20.30
N ILE A 344 -21.30 7.85 21.12
CA ILE A 344 -21.77 7.34 22.42
C ILE A 344 -21.04 7.97 23.62
N VAL A 345 -19.84 8.49 23.41
CA VAL A 345 -18.98 9.07 24.45
C VAL A 345 -18.34 10.36 23.91
N PRO A 346 -18.17 11.43 24.72
CA PRO A 346 -17.37 12.59 24.30
C PRO A 346 -15.94 12.18 23.91
N SER A 347 -15.53 12.47 22.67
CA SER A 347 -14.27 11.94 22.15
C SER A 347 -13.25 13.01 21.77
N PHE A 348 -11.98 12.70 22.01
CA PHE A 348 -10.83 13.38 21.43
C PHE A 348 -10.14 12.44 20.43
N HIS A 349 -9.95 12.92 19.21
CA HIS A 349 -9.15 12.24 18.21
C HIS A 349 -8.29 13.30 17.51
N GLY A 350 -7.08 13.46 18.04
CA GLY A 350 -6.07 14.37 17.50
C GLY A 350 -5.18 13.72 16.45
N ALA A 351 -4.31 14.50 15.84
CA ALA A 351 -3.23 14.02 15.00
C ALA A 351 -1.91 14.69 15.37
N PHE A 352 -0.81 13.96 15.22
CA PHE A 352 0.54 14.49 15.38
C PHE A 352 1.37 14.23 14.12
N VAL A 353 2.17 15.21 13.74
CA VAL A 353 2.94 15.16 12.50
C VAL A 353 4.17 14.28 12.69
N ILE A 354 4.37 13.35 11.76
CA ILE A 354 5.63 12.59 11.65
C ILE A 354 6.41 13.01 10.39
N PRO A 355 7.75 12.87 10.37
CA PRO A 355 8.53 13.18 9.18
C PRO A 355 8.21 12.23 8.02
N ALA A 356 7.61 12.77 6.95
CA ALA A 356 7.30 12.04 5.73
C ALA A 356 7.52 12.96 4.51
N GLY A 357 7.83 12.36 3.36
CA GLY A 357 7.95 13.09 2.09
C GLY A 357 6.62 13.73 1.68
N GLY A 358 6.66 14.79 0.87
CA GLY A 358 5.46 15.55 0.46
C GLY A 358 4.45 14.74 -0.39
N ASP A 359 4.85 13.56 -0.86
CA ASP A 359 4.07 12.57 -1.60
C ASP A 359 3.79 11.29 -0.79
N VAL A 360 4.27 11.21 0.46
CA VAL A 360 4.16 10.02 1.32
C VAL A 360 3.04 10.22 2.35
N SER A 361 1.90 9.59 2.11
CA SER A 361 0.73 9.65 3.01
C SER A 361 0.46 8.30 3.67
N ALA A 362 -0.42 8.26 4.68
CA ALA A 362 -0.92 7.00 5.22
C ALA A 362 -1.37 6.04 4.10
N HIS A 363 -1.17 4.74 4.31
CA HIS A 363 -1.38 3.63 3.36
C HIS A 363 -0.37 3.57 2.20
N ASN A 364 0.71 4.35 2.26
CA ASN A 364 1.88 4.20 1.38
C ASN A 364 2.98 3.37 2.10
N PRO A 365 3.63 2.39 1.45
CA PRO A 365 4.75 1.65 2.03
C PRO A 365 5.87 2.54 2.61
N ALA A 366 6.15 3.68 1.97
CA ALA A 366 7.14 4.63 2.47
C ALA A 366 6.72 5.28 3.81
N PHE A 367 5.40 5.40 4.07
CA PHE A 367 4.90 5.90 5.34
C PHE A 367 5.13 4.90 6.47
N ALA A 368 5.07 3.58 6.18
CA ALA A 368 5.45 2.57 7.15
C ALA A 368 6.91 2.76 7.59
N ALA A 369 7.82 3.01 6.64
CA ALA A 369 9.22 3.30 6.96
C ALA A 369 9.35 4.57 7.83
N CYS A 370 8.62 5.64 7.50
CA CYS A 370 8.56 6.86 8.32
C CYS A 370 8.05 6.59 9.75
N ALA A 371 7.01 5.76 9.90
CA ALA A 371 6.43 5.42 11.20
C ALA A 371 7.37 4.61 12.12
N GLY A 372 8.42 4.00 11.57
CA GLY A 372 9.46 3.29 12.33
C GLY A 372 10.64 4.15 12.77
N THR A 373 10.65 5.44 12.44
CA THR A 373 11.78 6.35 12.76
C THR A 373 11.78 6.81 14.22
N GLU A 374 12.97 7.15 14.73
CA GLU A 374 13.18 7.73 16.07
C GLU A 374 12.48 9.09 16.19
N GLU A 375 12.43 9.87 15.11
CA GLU A 375 11.71 11.15 15.07
C GLU A 375 10.19 10.96 15.18
N ALA A 376 9.63 9.95 14.51
CA ALA A 376 8.22 9.62 14.62
C ALA A 376 7.87 9.10 16.02
N HIS A 377 8.77 8.32 16.64
CA HIS A 377 8.63 7.91 18.03
C HIS A 377 8.58 9.12 18.98
N LYS A 378 9.52 10.06 18.84
CA LYS A 378 9.53 11.31 19.63
C LYS A 378 8.26 12.13 19.43
N ALA A 379 7.73 12.20 18.21
CA ALA A 379 6.46 12.87 17.94
C ALA A 379 5.28 12.21 18.70
N ALA A 380 5.26 10.88 18.78
CA ALA A 380 4.28 10.13 19.55
C ALA A 380 4.39 10.42 21.07
N LEU A 381 5.61 10.49 21.62
CA LEU A 381 5.83 10.84 23.03
C LEU A 381 5.44 12.30 23.34
N ASN A 382 5.73 13.23 22.42
CA ASN A 382 5.28 14.63 22.54
C ASN A 382 3.76 14.73 22.56
N CYS A 383 3.07 13.98 21.69
CA CYS A 383 1.62 13.89 21.72
C CYS A 383 1.11 13.28 23.04
N ALA A 384 1.78 12.24 23.53
CA ALA A 384 1.42 11.59 24.79
C ALA A 384 1.52 12.52 26.00
N ASN A 385 2.53 13.41 26.04
CA ASN A 385 2.65 14.46 27.07
C ASN A 385 1.39 15.34 27.09
N GLY A 386 0.99 15.88 25.94
CA GLY A 386 -0.22 16.70 25.84
C GLY A 386 -1.48 15.95 26.25
N MET A 387 -1.61 14.70 25.82
CA MET A 387 -2.76 13.87 26.17
C MET A 387 -2.83 13.58 27.68
N ALA A 388 -1.70 13.24 28.31
CA ALA A 388 -1.67 12.94 29.75
C ALA A 388 -2.02 14.15 30.62
N ILE A 389 -1.49 15.34 30.28
CA ILE A 389 -1.73 16.58 31.03
C ILE A 389 -3.23 16.96 31.04
N PHE A 390 -3.94 16.84 29.92
CA PHE A 390 -5.35 17.24 29.89
C PHE A 390 -6.27 16.24 30.57
N VAL A 391 -5.94 14.94 30.53
CA VAL A 391 -6.69 13.85 31.17
C VAL A 391 -6.68 14.00 32.69
N GLU A 392 -5.55 14.45 33.23
CA GLU A 392 -5.29 14.48 34.67
C GLU A 392 -6.04 15.61 35.41
N PHE A 393 -6.19 16.82 34.83
CA PHE A 393 -6.53 17.99 35.65
C PHE A 393 -7.76 18.81 35.28
N LYS A 394 -8.01 19.05 34.00
CA LYS A 394 -9.03 20.06 33.63
C LYS A 394 -10.45 19.48 33.60
N TYR A 395 -10.59 18.17 33.45
CA TYR A 395 -11.89 17.49 33.41
C TYR A 395 -12.55 17.30 34.77
N GLN A 396 -11.83 17.48 35.89
CA GLN A 396 -12.42 17.40 37.23
C GLN A 396 -12.73 18.75 37.88
N ILE A 397 -12.10 19.84 37.44
CA ILE A 397 -12.25 21.17 38.06
C ILE A 397 -13.32 22.04 37.35
N ARG A 398 -13.63 21.79 36.07
CA ARG A 398 -14.65 22.58 35.34
C ARG A 398 -16.05 21.99 35.34
N ILE A 399 -16.23 20.68 35.53
CA ILE A 399 -17.57 20.07 35.61
C ILE A 399 -18.23 20.33 36.98
N SER A 400 -17.44 20.70 38.00
CA SER A 400 -17.94 21.12 39.31
C SER A 400 -18.68 22.47 39.28
N PHE A 401 -18.48 23.29 38.24
CA PHE A 401 -19.14 24.60 38.11
C PHE A 401 -20.43 24.59 37.26
N ASP A 402 -20.68 23.55 36.44
CA ASP A 402 -21.88 23.42 35.61
C ASP A 402 -22.91 22.42 36.20
N MET A 403 -22.99 22.35 37.54
CA MET A 403 -24.06 21.61 38.24
C MET A 403 -25.28 22.51 38.47
N ALA A 404 -26.04 22.78 37.40
CA ALA A 404 -27.43 23.22 37.51
C ALA A 404 -28.36 22.07 37.07
N GLU A 405 -28.88 21.38 38.08
CA GLU A 405 -30.11 20.57 38.11
C GLU A 405 -30.52 19.79 36.84
N VAL A 406 -30.23 18.49 36.83
CA VAL A 406 -31.01 17.50 36.06
C VAL A 406 -31.72 16.58 37.07
N PRO A 407 -33.05 16.45 37.03
CA PRO A 407 -33.80 15.67 38.02
C PRO A 407 -33.57 14.16 37.82
N PRO A 408 -33.68 13.35 38.90
CA PRO A 408 -33.35 11.93 38.84
C PRO A 408 -34.40 11.13 38.05
N PRO A 409 -33.99 10.12 37.25
CA PRO A 409 -34.92 9.23 36.58
C PRO A 409 -35.54 8.20 37.54
N ALA A 410 -36.77 7.78 37.24
CA ALA A 410 -37.59 6.85 38.01
C ALA A 410 -36.97 5.43 38.12
N PRO A 411 -37.26 4.67 39.19
CA PRO A 411 -36.64 3.37 39.44
C PRO A 411 -37.16 2.28 38.50
N ALA A 412 -36.24 1.47 37.99
CA ALA A 412 -36.51 0.27 37.20
C ALA A 412 -36.91 -0.93 38.08
N PRO A 413 -37.70 -1.90 37.56
CA PRO A 413 -38.22 -3.03 38.34
C PRO A 413 -37.14 -4.07 38.67
N PRO A 414 -37.33 -4.91 39.70
CA PRO A 414 -36.29 -5.79 40.24
C PRO A 414 -36.03 -7.01 39.34
N PRO A 415 -34.80 -7.55 39.34
CA PRO A 415 -34.44 -8.73 38.56
C PRO A 415 -34.96 -10.03 39.21
N ALA A 416 -35.34 -10.98 38.36
CA ALA A 416 -35.76 -12.31 38.75
C ALA A 416 -34.59 -13.12 39.35
N ALA A 417 -34.87 -13.79 40.46
CA ALA A 417 -33.93 -14.62 41.20
C ALA A 417 -33.55 -15.90 40.42
N SER A 418 -32.25 -16.13 40.24
CA SER A 418 -31.68 -17.42 39.83
C SER A 418 -30.91 -18.00 41.02
N ALA A 419 -31.31 -19.19 41.44
CA ALA A 419 -30.76 -19.92 42.58
C ALA A 419 -29.34 -20.42 42.30
N LEU A 420 -28.39 -20.04 43.16
CA LEU A 420 -27.07 -20.66 43.26
C LEU A 420 -27.12 -21.75 44.33
N ALA A 421 -26.97 -23.00 43.88
CA ALA A 421 -26.84 -24.17 44.74
C ALA A 421 -25.49 -24.16 45.47
N LEU A 422 -25.55 -24.48 46.77
CA LEU A 422 -24.44 -24.63 47.69
C LEU A 422 -23.48 -25.75 47.26
N VAL A 423 -22.18 -25.45 47.23
CA VAL A 423 -21.10 -26.43 47.14
C VAL A 423 -20.79 -26.95 48.56
N PRO A 424 -20.79 -28.26 48.83
CA PRO A 424 -20.42 -28.78 50.15
C PRO A 424 -18.90 -28.91 50.30
N SER A 425 -18.46 -28.74 51.55
CA SER A 425 -17.09 -28.74 52.03
C SER A 425 -16.40 -30.11 51.96
N SER A 426 -15.12 -30.09 51.61
CA SER A 426 -14.23 -31.25 51.58
C SER A 426 -13.80 -31.69 52.99
N THR A 427 -14.05 -32.96 53.33
CA THR A 427 -13.45 -33.69 54.47
C THR A 427 -12.37 -34.69 53.96
N PRO A 428 -11.34 -35.02 54.75
CA PRO A 428 -10.19 -35.82 54.32
C PRO A 428 -10.50 -37.34 54.24
N PRO A 429 -9.70 -38.15 53.51
CA PRO A 429 -10.15 -39.45 52.99
C PRO A 429 -10.07 -40.58 54.03
N GLY A 430 -11.23 -41.14 54.36
CA GLY A 430 -11.38 -42.51 54.86
C GLY A 430 -11.52 -43.50 53.70
N SER A 431 -11.03 -44.74 53.86
CA SER A 431 -10.98 -45.76 52.81
C SER A 431 -12.35 -46.03 52.19
N LEU A 432 -12.52 -45.67 50.91
CA LEU A 432 -13.72 -45.92 50.12
C LEU A 432 -14.03 -47.43 50.06
N THR A 433 -15.29 -47.79 50.27
CA THR A 433 -15.76 -49.17 50.13
C THR A 433 -15.68 -49.63 48.67
N TYR A 434 -15.63 -50.94 48.42
CA TYR A 434 -15.55 -51.48 47.05
C TYR A 434 -16.72 -51.03 46.15
N ARG A 435 -17.91 -50.81 46.72
CA ARG A 435 -19.08 -50.32 45.97
C ARG A 435 -18.92 -48.86 45.55
N GLU A 436 -18.35 -48.01 46.40
CA GLU A 436 -18.10 -46.59 46.08
C GLU A 436 -16.99 -46.44 45.03
N ARG A 437 -15.94 -47.29 45.10
CA ARG A 437 -14.90 -47.34 44.06
C ARG A 437 -15.44 -47.78 42.70
N LEU A 438 -16.35 -48.76 42.67
CA LEU A 438 -17.00 -49.19 41.43
C LEU A 438 -17.90 -48.09 40.85
N ALA A 439 -18.62 -47.35 41.70
CA ALA A 439 -19.43 -46.21 41.27
C ALA A 439 -18.56 -45.07 40.69
N GLN A 440 -17.43 -44.75 41.33
CA GLN A 440 -16.47 -43.78 40.80
C GLN A 440 -15.87 -44.23 39.46
N PHE A 441 -15.57 -45.53 39.30
CA PHE A 441 -15.06 -46.07 38.04
C PHE A 441 -16.06 -45.90 36.90
N ARG A 442 -17.35 -46.14 37.14
CA ARG A 442 -18.40 -45.95 36.13
C ARG A 442 -18.56 -44.48 35.71
N ILE A 443 -18.51 -43.55 36.67
CA ILE A 443 -18.54 -42.10 36.37
C ILE A 443 -17.32 -41.68 35.55
N LEU A 444 -16.14 -42.24 35.85
CA LEU A 444 -14.93 -42.00 35.06
C LEU A 444 -15.03 -42.59 33.65
N GLU A 445 -15.68 -43.74 33.50
CA GLU A 445 -15.91 -44.38 32.21
C GLU A 445 -16.87 -43.57 31.33
N GLU A 446 -17.97 -43.05 31.90
CA GLU A 446 -18.91 -42.16 31.23
C GLU A 446 -18.21 -40.86 30.77
N LYS A 447 -17.44 -40.22 31.66
CA LYS A 447 -16.65 -39.02 31.31
C LYS A 447 -15.59 -39.30 30.24
N ARG A 448 -15.01 -40.50 30.24
CA ARG A 448 -14.05 -40.91 29.21
C ARG A 448 -14.75 -41.06 27.85
N ILE A 449 -15.97 -41.59 27.82
CA ILE A 449 -16.76 -41.73 26.58
C ILE A 449 -17.15 -40.34 26.05
N GLU A 450 -17.63 -39.44 26.91
CA GLU A 450 -17.94 -38.05 26.53
C GLU A 450 -16.73 -37.32 25.94
N LEU A 451 -15.55 -37.48 26.55
CA LEU A 451 -14.31 -36.89 26.04
C LEU A 451 -13.91 -37.48 24.68
N ILE A 452 -14.13 -38.78 24.46
CA ILE A 452 -13.85 -39.43 23.17
C ILE A 452 -14.77 -38.86 22.08
N GLU A 453 -16.06 -38.67 22.37
CA GLU A 453 -17.01 -38.08 21.43
C GLU A 453 -16.66 -36.62 21.08
N GLU A 454 -16.25 -35.82 22.07
CA GLU A 454 -15.79 -34.44 21.84
C GLU A 454 -14.51 -34.39 20.99
N LEU A 455 -13.57 -35.32 21.22
CA LEU A 455 -12.34 -35.41 20.43
C LEU A 455 -12.62 -35.87 18.99
N LEU A 456 -13.59 -36.75 18.77
CA LEU A 456 -14.00 -37.18 17.44
C LEU A 456 -14.66 -36.03 16.65
N ASP A 457 -15.55 -35.26 17.27
CA ASP A 457 -16.17 -34.07 16.63
C ASP A 457 -15.12 -32.98 16.32
N LYS A 458 -14.14 -32.79 17.21
CA LYS A 458 -13.00 -31.89 16.96
C LYS A 458 -12.12 -32.39 15.81
N LEU A 459 -11.86 -33.70 15.73
CA LEU A 459 -11.07 -34.28 14.64
C LEU A 459 -11.78 -34.06 13.30
N GLU A 460 -13.06 -34.39 13.19
CA GLU A 460 -13.84 -34.22 11.96
C GLU A 460 -13.89 -32.76 11.50
N LYS A 461 -14.08 -31.81 12.44
CA LYS A 461 -14.03 -30.37 12.15
C LYS A 461 -12.64 -29.91 11.70
N THR A 462 -11.58 -30.50 12.25
CA THR A 462 -10.20 -30.15 11.90
C THR A 462 -9.83 -30.71 10.53
N GLU A 463 -10.24 -31.94 10.21
CA GLU A 463 -10.08 -32.55 8.89
C GLU A 463 -10.83 -31.77 7.80
N ALA A 464 -12.07 -31.34 8.08
CA ALA A 464 -12.84 -30.49 7.17
C ALA A 464 -12.17 -29.13 6.92
N ARG A 465 -11.59 -28.53 7.97
CA ARG A 465 -10.81 -27.28 7.83
C ARG A 465 -9.54 -27.48 7.01
N LEU A 466 -8.79 -28.57 7.26
CA LEU A 466 -7.59 -28.90 6.51
C LEU A 466 -7.89 -29.05 5.01
N ALA A 467 -8.95 -29.78 4.67
CA ALA A 467 -9.38 -29.96 3.28
C ALA A 467 -9.75 -28.63 2.60
N GLN A 468 -10.40 -27.71 3.33
CA GLN A 468 -10.71 -26.38 2.82
C GLN A 468 -9.43 -25.55 2.61
N THR A 469 -8.49 -25.57 3.56
CA THR A 469 -7.22 -24.85 3.45
C THR A 469 -6.35 -25.39 2.30
N GLU A 470 -6.35 -26.69 2.05
CA GLU A 470 -5.65 -27.30 0.90
C GLU A 470 -6.25 -26.86 -0.45
N LEU A 471 -7.58 -26.72 -0.53
CA LEU A 471 -8.26 -26.17 -1.69
C LEU A 471 -7.92 -24.70 -1.92
N ASP A 472 -7.91 -23.90 -0.86
CA ASP A 472 -7.57 -22.48 -0.91
C ASP A 472 -6.09 -22.28 -1.33
N LEU A 473 -5.17 -23.07 -0.77
CA LEU A 473 -3.76 -23.06 -1.15
C LEU A 473 -3.56 -23.40 -2.64
N ASN A 474 -4.26 -24.41 -3.15
CA ASN A 474 -4.21 -24.77 -4.56
C ASN A 474 -4.77 -23.66 -5.47
N SER A 475 -5.84 -22.99 -5.03
CA SER A 475 -6.41 -21.84 -5.72
C SER A 475 -5.40 -20.68 -5.79
N GLU A 476 -4.77 -20.32 -4.68
CA GLU A 476 -3.76 -19.27 -4.62
C GLU A 476 -2.52 -19.60 -5.47
N GLN A 477 -2.05 -20.85 -5.44
CA GLN A 477 -0.94 -21.29 -6.27
C GLN A 477 -1.26 -21.16 -7.77
N ASN A 478 -2.49 -21.46 -8.17
CA ASN A 478 -2.92 -21.27 -9.56
C ASN A 478 -3.02 -19.79 -9.94
N VAL A 479 -3.58 -18.95 -9.09
CA VAL A 479 -3.62 -17.49 -9.31
C VAL A 479 -2.21 -16.92 -9.43
N ARG A 480 -1.29 -17.35 -8.56
CA ARG A 480 0.11 -16.93 -8.59
C ARG A 480 0.80 -17.32 -9.89
N ARG A 481 0.57 -18.53 -10.41
CA ARG A 481 1.10 -18.97 -11.71
C ARG A 481 0.57 -18.11 -12.86
N THR A 482 -0.72 -17.78 -12.84
CA THR A 482 -1.34 -16.90 -13.85
C THR A 482 -0.75 -15.50 -13.80
N LEU A 483 -0.61 -14.91 -12.60
CA LEU A 483 0.00 -13.59 -12.42
C LEU A 483 1.47 -13.59 -12.84
N GLN A 484 2.23 -14.66 -12.58
CA GLN A 484 3.60 -14.78 -13.05
C GLN A 484 3.69 -14.85 -14.58
N ALA A 485 2.76 -15.54 -15.23
CA ALA A 485 2.65 -15.57 -16.69
C ALA A 485 2.29 -14.19 -17.27
N GLU A 486 1.34 -13.48 -16.65
CA GLU A 486 0.95 -12.12 -17.04
C GLU A 486 2.09 -11.12 -16.85
N VAL A 487 2.85 -11.21 -15.75
CA VAL A 487 4.05 -10.38 -15.52
C VAL A 487 5.13 -10.68 -16.55
N HIS A 488 5.29 -11.95 -16.94
CA HIS A 488 6.24 -12.31 -18.00
C HIS A 488 5.79 -11.78 -19.37
N GLU A 489 4.49 -11.85 -19.69
CA GLU A 489 3.91 -11.28 -20.91
C GLU A 489 3.99 -9.74 -20.92
N ALA A 490 3.79 -9.11 -19.76
CA ALA A 490 3.93 -7.67 -19.59
C ALA A 490 5.40 -7.23 -19.77
N LYS A 491 6.37 -7.98 -19.23
CA LYS A 491 7.80 -7.74 -19.45
C LYS A 491 8.19 -7.90 -20.91
N THR A 492 7.71 -8.93 -21.60
CA THR A 492 7.96 -9.10 -23.04
C THR A 492 7.29 -7.99 -23.87
N ARG A 493 6.11 -7.50 -23.46
CA ARG A 493 5.50 -6.29 -24.06
C ARG A 493 6.30 -5.02 -23.77
N GLU A 494 6.88 -4.88 -22.60
CA GLU A 494 7.72 -3.74 -22.21
C GLU A 494 9.04 -3.74 -22.99
N GLU A 495 9.68 -4.91 -23.13
CA GLU A 495 10.87 -5.11 -23.98
C GLU A 495 10.54 -4.83 -25.46
N ALA A 496 9.38 -5.26 -25.96
CA ALA A 496 8.90 -4.92 -27.30
C ALA A 496 8.59 -3.41 -27.47
N LEU A 497 8.13 -2.74 -26.41
CA LEU A 497 7.93 -1.28 -26.40
C LEU A 497 9.26 -0.52 -26.37
N ALA A 498 10.25 -1.01 -25.62
CA ALA A 498 11.60 -0.47 -25.57
C ALA A 498 12.33 -0.68 -26.91
N GLN A 499 12.05 -1.77 -27.62
CA GLN A 499 12.54 -2.01 -28.97
C GLN A 499 11.87 -1.06 -29.98
N LYS A 500 10.55 -0.80 -29.86
CA LYS A 500 9.84 0.24 -30.62
C LYS A 500 10.33 1.67 -30.36
N GLN A 501 10.95 1.93 -29.19
CA GLN A 501 11.57 3.23 -28.91
C GLN A 501 12.82 3.49 -29.79
N ARG A 502 13.42 2.43 -30.36
CA ARG A 502 14.58 2.53 -31.28
C ARG A 502 14.19 2.83 -32.73
N ASP A 503 12.91 2.78 -33.09
CA ASP A 503 12.46 2.94 -34.48
C ASP A 503 12.13 4.38 -34.87
N PHE A 504 12.04 5.30 -33.91
CA PHE A 504 11.60 6.69 -34.16
C PHE A 504 12.79 7.67 -34.17
N TRP A 505 12.91 8.43 -35.25
CA TRP A 505 13.79 9.60 -35.33
C TRP A 505 13.08 10.83 -34.75
N PHE A 506 13.68 11.45 -33.73
CA PHE A 506 13.08 12.60 -33.04
C PHE A 506 13.86 13.88 -33.29
N PHE A 507 13.16 14.99 -33.56
CA PHE A 507 13.74 16.33 -33.41
C PHE A 507 13.82 16.71 -31.93
N GLN A 508 14.67 17.69 -31.59
CA GLN A 508 14.75 18.19 -30.22
C GLN A 508 13.40 18.74 -29.73
N ASP A 509 13.14 18.57 -28.43
CA ASP A 509 11.87 18.94 -27.80
C ASP A 509 11.50 20.42 -28.02
N LYS A 510 12.49 21.31 -28.15
CA LYS A 510 12.28 22.74 -28.43
C LYS A 510 11.51 23.00 -29.74
N TYR A 511 11.61 22.10 -30.73
CA TYR A 511 10.87 22.19 -32.00
C TYR A 511 9.50 21.51 -31.94
N ILE A 512 9.36 20.47 -31.10
CA ILE A 512 8.13 19.67 -31.00
C ILE A 512 7.11 20.34 -30.06
N THR A 513 7.56 20.91 -28.96
CA THR A 513 6.70 21.46 -27.87
C THR A 513 6.05 22.80 -28.21
N ARG A 514 6.62 23.56 -29.17
CA ARG A 514 6.21 24.94 -29.49
C ARG A 514 5.17 25.07 -30.61
N LYS A 515 4.51 23.97 -31.00
CA LYS A 515 3.45 23.95 -32.05
C LYS A 515 3.95 24.65 -33.34
N ALA A 516 3.19 25.62 -33.86
CA ALA A 516 3.52 26.33 -35.10
C ALA A 516 4.89 27.04 -35.07
N GLN A 517 5.23 27.73 -33.98
CA GLN A 517 6.54 28.40 -33.83
C GLN A 517 7.69 27.39 -33.84
N GLY A 518 7.45 26.18 -33.35
CA GLY A 518 8.44 25.09 -33.38
C GLY A 518 8.74 24.60 -34.79
N GLY A 519 7.72 24.52 -35.65
CA GLY A 519 7.88 24.10 -37.05
C GLY A 519 8.62 25.12 -37.92
N GLU A 520 8.35 26.41 -37.73
CA GLU A 520 9.08 27.49 -38.42
C GLU A 520 10.56 27.51 -38.02
N ALA A 521 10.83 27.43 -36.70
CA ALA A 521 12.19 27.38 -36.18
C ALA A 521 12.96 26.13 -36.65
N LEU A 522 12.27 25.00 -36.84
CA LEU A 522 12.87 23.78 -37.36
C LEU A 522 13.27 23.94 -38.83
N ALA A 523 12.41 24.53 -39.67
CA ALA A 523 12.71 24.77 -41.08
C ALA A 523 13.90 25.72 -41.26
N ASP A 524 13.93 26.80 -40.51
CA ASP A 524 15.04 27.78 -40.56
C ASP A 524 16.37 27.15 -40.12
N GLU A 525 16.39 26.42 -38.99
CA GLU A 525 17.59 25.74 -38.52
C GLU A 525 18.06 24.67 -39.51
N LEU A 526 17.14 23.89 -40.08
CA LEU A 526 17.49 22.83 -41.03
C LEU A 526 18.12 23.38 -42.31
N LEU A 527 17.64 24.52 -42.81
CA LEU A 527 18.25 25.21 -43.95
C LEU A 527 19.68 25.69 -43.60
N ILE A 528 19.84 26.33 -42.44
CA ILE A 528 21.15 26.84 -41.98
C ILE A 528 22.16 25.71 -41.87
N ARG A 529 21.83 24.63 -41.14
CA ARG A 529 22.75 23.49 -40.94
C ARG A 529 23.07 22.74 -42.22
N THR A 530 22.11 22.64 -43.13
CA THR A 530 22.34 22.03 -44.44
C THR A 530 23.32 22.87 -45.27
N LYS A 531 23.14 24.19 -45.33
CA LYS A 531 24.08 25.08 -46.04
C LYS A 531 25.47 25.07 -45.40
N GLU A 532 25.57 25.13 -44.08
CA GLU A 532 26.84 25.01 -43.35
C GLU A 532 27.59 23.72 -43.71
N TYR A 533 26.88 22.60 -43.85
CA TYR A 533 27.47 21.32 -44.24
C TYR A 533 27.92 21.27 -45.72
N LEU A 534 27.23 21.99 -46.61
CA LEU A 534 27.51 21.97 -48.04
C LEU A 534 28.62 22.96 -48.45
N ARG A 535 28.82 24.07 -47.72
CA ARG A 535 29.84 25.09 -48.01
C ARG A 535 31.27 24.54 -48.23
N PRO A 536 31.76 23.57 -47.44
CA PRO A 536 33.08 22.99 -47.67
C PRO A 536 33.15 22.05 -48.88
N GLN A 537 32.00 21.66 -49.45
CA GLN A 537 31.90 20.65 -50.52
C GLN A 537 31.59 21.26 -51.89
N PHE A 538 31.00 22.46 -51.92
CA PHE A 538 30.58 23.14 -53.14
C PHE A 538 30.85 24.64 -53.03
N ASP A 539 31.63 25.19 -53.96
CA ASP A 539 31.96 26.63 -54.00
C ASP A 539 30.73 27.51 -54.21
N ASP A 540 29.67 26.95 -54.82
CA ASP A 540 28.39 27.57 -55.10
C ASP A 540 27.29 27.21 -54.09
N ALA A 541 27.64 26.66 -52.92
CA ALA A 541 26.71 26.12 -51.92
C ALA A 541 25.57 27.06 -51.52
N ASP A 542 25.81 28.38 -51.45
CA ASP A 542 24.78 29.34 -51.05
C ASP A 542 23.71 29.56 -52.14
N SER A 543 24.01 29.21 -53.39
CA SER A 543 23.14 29.32 -54.58
C SER A 543 22.39 28.03 -54.92
N LEU A 544 22.65 26.93 -54.21
CA LEU A 544 21.99 25.65 -54.43
C LEU A 544 20.52 25.66 -53.96
N ASP A 545 19.64 25.14 -54.80
CA ASP A 545 18.26 24.86 -54.43
C ASP A 545 18.19 23.62 -53.51
N ILE A 546 17.69 23.81 -52.29
CA ILE A 546 17.58 22.76 -51.28
C ILE A 546 16.12 22.32 -51.17
N ILE A 547 15.87 21.03 -51.39
CA ILE A 547 14.57 20.39 -51.20
C ILE A 547 14.64 19.51 -49.95
N VAL A 548 13.66 19.65 -49.07
CA VAL A 548 13.55 18.82 -47.86
C VAL A 548 12.20 18.12 -47.83
N ARG A 549 12.22 16.81 -47.58
CA ARG A 549 11.02 16.00 -47.35
C ARG A 549 11.16 15.24 -46.03
N VAL A 550 10.26 15.49 -45.09
CA VAL A 550 10.16 14.78 -43.82
C VAL A 550 8.95 13.85 -43.88
N TYR A 551 9.14 12.55 -43.62
CA TYR A 551 8.06 11.56 -43.65
C TYR A 551 7.79 11.04 -42.24
N ALA A 552 6.55 11.17 -41.75
CA ALA A 552 6.18 10.62 -40.45
C ALA A 552 4.71 10.16 -40.40
N ASN A 553 4.40 9.17 -39.57
CA ASN A 553 3.02 8.86 -39.19
C ASN A 553 2.62 9.83 -38.06
N LEU A 554 1.93 10.92 -38.40
CA LEU A 554 1.64 11.97 -37.43
C LEU A 554 0.74 11.48 -36.30
N GLU A 555 -0.20 10.57 -36.57
CA GLU A 555 -1.08 10.02 -35.55
C GLU A 555 -0.34 9.11 -34.57
N GLY A 556 0.50 8.20 -35.09
CA GLY A 556 1.33 7.33 -34.27
C GLY A 556 2.36 8.11 -33.43
N LEU A 557 3.02 9.08 -34.05
CA LEU A 557 3.99 9.95 -33.38
C LEU A 557 3.30 10.83 -32.31
N ALA A 558 2.13 11.38 -32.59
CA ALA A 558 1.38 12.16 -31.61
C ALA A 558 0.93 11.30 -30.42
N LYS A 559 0.41 10.09 -30.64
CA LYS A 559 0.04 9.16 -29.55
C LYS A 559 1.24 8.85 -28.65
N TYR A 560 2.42 8.67 -29.23
CA TYR A 560 3.65 8.47 -28.48
C TYR A 560 4.03 9.73 -27.66
N LEU A 561 4.05 10.91 -28.29
CA LEU A 561 4.44 12.16 -27.62
C LEU A 561 3.45 12.60 -26.54
N VAL A 562 2.15 12.28 -26.67
CA VAL A 562 1.13 12.50 -25.62
C VAL A 562 1.39 11.59 -24.41
N ARG A 563 1.75 10.32 -24.63
CA ARG A 563 2.12 9.40 -23.53
C ARG A 563 3.37 9.83 -22.78
N GLN A 564 4.26 10.57 -23.45
CA GLN A 564 5.49 11.12 -22.86
C GLN A 564 5.29 12.55 -22.32
N ASP A 565 4.05 13.04 -22.27
CA ASP A 565 3.68 14.39 -21.81
C ASP A 565 4.42 15.54 -22.54
N LYS A 566 4.84 15.30 -23.79
CA LYS A 566 5.57 16.29 -24.61
C LYS A 566 4.64 17.19 -25.42
N ILE A 567 3.46 16.70 -25.79
CA ILE A 567 2.42 17.47 -26.48
C ILE A 567 1.06 17.09 -25.91
N SER A 568 0.08 18.00 -26.00
CA SER A 568 -1.26 17.76 -25.42
C SER A 568 -2.22 16.99 -26.32
N ASN A 569 -2.05 17.07 -27.64
CA ASN A 569 -2.90 16.39 -28.62
C ASN A 569 -2.28 16.37 -30.03
N LEU A 570 -2.86 15.58 -30.94
CA LEU A 570 -2.48 15.52 -32.35
C LEU A 570 -2.54 16.88 -33.05
N GLY A 571 -3.45 17.76 -32.65
CA GLY A 571 -3.56 19.12 -33.20
C GLY A 571 -2.29 19.95 -33.00
N SER A 572 -1.59 19.74 -31.88
CA SER A 572 -0.31 20.43 -31.59
C SER A 572 0.80 20.01 -32.55
N LEU A 573 0.87 18.71 -32.89
CA LEU A 573 1.86 18.20 -33.85
C LEU A 573 1.51 18.57 -35.29
N ARG A 574 0.22 18.56 -35.66
CA ARG A 574 -0.24 19.03 -36.98
C ARG A 574 0.07 20.51 -37.21
N ALA A 575 -0.09 21.35 -36.18
CA ALA A 575 0.27 22.77 -36.27
C ALA A 575 1.77 22.97 -36.55
N MET A 576 2.62 22.12 -35.96
CA MET A 576 4.07 22.12 -36.19
C MET A 576 4.43 21.64 -37.60
N SER A 577 3.84 20.55 -38.09
CA SER A 577 4.11 20.05 -39.44
C SER A 577 3.64 21.03 -40.53
N THR A 578 2.46 21.64 -40.35
CA THR A 578 1.92 22.62 -41.31
C THR A 578 2.77 23.90 -41.36
N SER A 579 3.23 24.41 -40.23
CA SER A 579 4.07 25.61 -40.21
C SER A 579 5.47 25.35 -40.77
N PHE A 580 6.03 24.15 -40.57
CA PHE A 580 7.28 23.73 -41.22
C PHE A 580 7.16 23.77 -42.75
N SER A 581 6.13 23.13 -43.31
CA SER A 581 5.88 23.12 -44.76
C SER A 581 5.55 24.51 -45.32
N GLY A 582 4.91 25.37 -44.51
CA GLY A 582 4.58 26.74 -44.90
C GLY A 582 5.75 27.72 -44.85
N ARG A 583 6.83 27.39 -44.13
CA ARG A 583 7.94 28.31 -43.86
C ARG A 583 8.87 28.48 -45.07
N ILE A 584 9.21 27.39 -45.75
CA ILE A 584 10.09 27.37 -46.93
C ILE A 584 9.40 26.55 -48.01
N ALA A 585 9.18 27.14 -49.20
CA ALA A 585 8.37 26.53 -50.26
C ALA A 585 8.90 25.16 -50.77
N SER A 586 10.20 24.92 -50.66
CA SER A 586 10.84 23.65 -51.05
C SER A 586 10.86 22.59 -49.93
N PHE A 587 10.28 22.90 -48.75
CA PHE A 587 10.26 22.03 -47.58
C PHE A 587 8.86 21.45 -47.40
N ASP A 588 8.79 20.15 -47.10
CA ASP A 588 7.52 19.47 -46.91
C ASP A 588 7.58 18.43 -45.80
N PHE A 589 6.46 18.31 -45.09
CA PHE A 589 6.25 17.41 -43.97
C PHE A 589 5.06 16.52 -44.31
N VAL A 590 5.37 15.33 -44.78
CA VAL A 590 4.43 14.39 -45.38
C VAL A 590 3.93 13.40 -44.33
N ASP A 591 2.64 13.48 -44.02
CA ASP A 591 1.97 12.45 -43.22
C ASP A 591 1.82 11.16 -44.05
N VAL A 592 2.37 10.06 -43.55
CA VAL A 592 2.30 8.74 -44.23
C VAL A 592 1.14 7.87 -43.76
N GLY A 593 0.37 8.33 -42.76
CA GLY A 593 -0.83 7.66 -42.26
C GLY A 593 -0.57 6.39 -41.44
N VAL A 594 -1.66 5.83 -40.90
CA VAL A 594 -1.69 4.63 -40.04
C VAL A 594 -1.75 3.36 -40.91
N GLY A 595 -0.59 2.91 -41.41
CA GLY A 595 -0.44 1.66 -42.16
C GLY A 595 0.40 0.62 -41.41
N LYS A 596 0.30 -0.67 -41.82
CA LYS A 596 1.22 -1.75 -41.39
C LYS A 596 2.68 -1.34 -41.70
N GLU A 597 3.59 -1.70 -40.81
CA GLU A 597 5.01 -1.33 -40.77
C GLU A 597 5.68 -1.18 -42.15
N GLY A 598 6.38 -0.06 -42.38
CA GLY A 598 7.20 0.19 -43.58
C GLY A 598 6.68 1.22 -44.61
N SER A 599 5.60 1.96 -44.34
CA SER A 599 5.06 2.98 -45.27
C SER A 599 5.97 4.21 -45.44
N SER A 600 6.66 4.65 -44.38
CA SER A 600 7.69 5.69 -44.42
C SER A 600 8.90 5.23 -45.25
N GLY A 601 9.46 4.06 -44.94
CA GLY A 601 10.58 3.48 -45.67
C GLY A 601 10.30 3.35 -47.16
N ARG A 602 9.12 2.86 -47.57
CA ARG A 602 8.76 2.77 -48.99
C ARG A 602 8.79 4.13 -49.70
N LYS A 603 8.18 5.16 -49.14
CA LYS A 603 8.16 6.51 -49.73
C LYS A 603 9.56 7.12 -49.81
N ILE A 604 10.38 6.92 -48.79
CA ILE A 604 11.78 7.35 -48.77
C ILE A 604 12.56 6.66 -49.90
N ARG A 605 12.41 5.34 -50.06
CA ARG A 605 13.09 4.59 -51.13
C ARG A 605 12.66 5.05 -52.53
N GLU A 606 11.36 5.19 -52.77
CA GLU A 606 10.84 5.65 -54.06
C GLU A 606 11.30 7.08 -54.40
N ASN A 607 11.30 8.00 -53.42
CA ASN A 607 11.81 9.36 -53.62
C ASN A 607 13.32 9.39 -53.85
N LEU A 608 14.08 8.61 -53.07
CA LEU A 608 15.52 8.51 -53.24
C LEU A 608 15.86 8.02 -54.64
N SER A 609 15.25 6.92 -55.09
CA SER A 609 15.41 6.40 -56.45
C SER A 609 15.04 7.44 -57.52
N PHE A 610 13.91 8.15 -57.37
CA PHE A 610 13.47 9.18 -58.30
C PHE A 610 14.47 10.34 -58.45
N TYR A 611 14.93 10.91 -57.33
CA TYR A 611 15.87 12.04 -57.36
C TYR A 611 17.28 11.62 -57.78
N THR A 612 17.73 10.42 -57.40
CA THR A 612 19.06 9.93 -57.78
C THR A 612 19.22 9.67 -59.27
N ALA A 613 18.12 9.48 -60.00
CA ALA A 613 18.10 9.40 -61.46
C ALA A 613 18.23 10.78 -62.14
N ASN A 614 18.13 11.88 -61.40
CA ASN A 614 18.20 13.23 -61.95
C ASN A 614 19.66 13.70 -62.09
N SER A 615 20.07 14.06 -63.32
CA SER A 615 21.42 14.53 -63.61
C SER A 615 21.78 15.88 -62.94
N HIS A 616 20.78 16.67 -62.54
CA HIS A 616 20.97 17.94 -61.83
C HIS A 616 21.21 17.76 -60.32
N LEU A 617 21.03 16.55 -59.78
CA LEU A 617 21.26 16.28 -58.38
C LEU A 617 22.75 16.34 -58.03
N ARG A 618 23.11 17.31 -57.18
CA ARG A 618 24.48 17.50 -56.69
C ARG A 618 24.83 16.61 -55.51
N HIS A 619 23.92 16.52 -54.52
CA HIS A 619 24.18 15.82 -53.26
C HIS A 619 22.86 15.38 -52.60
N VAL A 620 22.90 14.30 -51.82
CA VAL A 620 21.76 13.81 -51.02
C VAL A 620 22.16 13.63 -49.56
N ILE A 621 21.33 14.13 -48.66
CA ILE A 621 21.46 13.91 -47.22
C ILE A 621 20.24 13.10 -46.75
N VAL A 622 20.48 11.96 -46.10
CA VAL A 622 19.41 11.06 -45.65
C VAL A 622 19.47 10.85 -44.14
N GLY A 623 18.33 11.03 -43.47
CA GLY A 623 18.14 10.67 -42.05
C GLY A 623 16.92 9.75 -41.91
N CYS A 624 17.13 8.49 -41.53
CA CYS A 624 16.08 7.49 -41.39
C CYS A 624 16.50 6.34 -40.47
N SER A 625 15.52 5.58 -39.96
CA SER A 625 15.81 4.37 -39.17
C SER A 625 16.61 3.37 -40.02
N PRO A 626 17.57 2.62 -39.44
CA PRO A 626 18.30 1.61 -40.20
C PRO A 626 17.41 0.52 -40.82
N ALA A 627 16.21 0.28 -40.28
CA ALA A 627 15.23 -0.64 -40.85
C ALA A 627 14.59 -0.12 -42.15
N ASP A 628 14.57 1.20 -42.37
CA ASP A 628 13.91 1.82 -43.53
C ASP A 628 14.82 1.93 -44.78
N LEU A 629 16.14 1.82 -44.58
CA LEU A 629 17.17 2.01 -45.61
C LEU A 629 18.08 0.76 -45.74
N PRO A 630 17.65 -0.27 -46.49
CA PRO A 630 18.44 -1.48 -46.67
C PRO A 630 19.74 -1.19 -47.45
N ALA A 631 20.85 -1.80 -47.02
CA ALA A 631 22.16 -1.65 -47.67
C ALA A 631 22.13 -1.96 -49.19
N ALA A 632 21.28 -2.91 -49.60
CA ALA A 632 21.06 -3.27 -51.01
C ALA A 632 20.53 -2.13 -51.88
N LEU A 633 19.79 -1.16 -51.32
CA LEU A 633 19.34 0.01 -52.08
C LEU A 633 20.49 1.01 -52.27
N LEU A 634 21.29 1.23 -51.22
CA LEU A 634 22.40 2.18 -51.27
C LEU A 634 23.46 1.74 -52.28
N SER A 635 23.70 0.43 -52.42
CA SER A 635 24.61 -0.11 -53.46
C SER A 635 24.17 0.16 -54.90
N THR A 636 22.94 0.64 -55.14
CA THR A 636 22.44 0.98 -56.49
C THR A 636 22.59 2.46 -56.86
N ILE A 637 23.13 3.28 -55.94
CA ILE A 637 23.21 4.74 -56.08
C ILE A 637 24.68 5.19 -55.96
N PRO A 638 25.10 6.30 -56.62
CA PRO A 638 26.46 6.83 -56.46
C PRO A 638 26.73 7.29 -55.02
N LEU A 639 27.42 6.45 -54.24
CA LEU A 639 27.64 6.62 -52.80
C LEU A 639 28.44 7.88 -52.46
N GLU A 640 29.27 8.36 -53.38
CA GLU A 640 30.08 9.57 -53.22
C GLU A 640 29.25 10.86 -53.06
N LYS A 641 27.98 10.82 -53.51
CA LYS A 641 27.00 11.92 -53.40
C LYS A 641 26.02 11.77 -52.24
N VAL A 642 26.17 10.74 -51.40
CA VAL A 642 25.24 10.42 -50.32
C VAL A 642 25.90 10.63 -48.95
N THR A 643 25.24 11.42 -48.10
CA THR A 643 25.59 11.57 -46.69
C THR A 643 24.47 11.06 -45.80
N LEU A 644 24.81 10.24 -44.81
CA LEU A 644 23.88 9.84 -43.76
C LEU A 644 23.99 10.78 -42.54
N ILE A 645 22.85 11.10 -41.96
CA ILE A 645 22.80 11.77 -40.64
C ILE A 645 22.99 10.70 -39.56
N GLU A 646 23.81 10.95 -38.55
CA GLU A 646 24.01 10.05 -37.41
C GLU A 646 23.27 10.58 -36.18
N SER A 647 22.21 9.88 -35.78
CA SER A 647 21.43 10.16 -34.56
C SER A 647 21.42 8.97 -33.58
N MET A 648 21.64 7.74 -34.09
CA MET A 648 21.75 6.47 -33.37
C MET A 648 22.93 5.68 -33.93
N PRO A 649 23.52 4.70 -33.20
CA PRO A 649 24.56 3.83 -33.75
C PRO A 649 24.06 3.12 -35.01
N LEU A 650 24.80 3.26 -36.12
CA LEU A 650 24.49 2.57 -37.38
C LEU A 650 24.76 1.07 -37.25
N PRO A 651 23.91 0.18 -37.78
CA PRO A 651 24.19 -1.26 -37.81
C PRO A 651 25.45 -1.57 -38.62
N ASP A 652 26.11 -2.68 -38.27
CA ASP A 652 27.36 -3.10 -38.90
C ASP A 652 27.27 -3.24 -40.43
N ALA A 653 26.09 -3.57 -40.96
CA ALA A 653 25.86 -3.69 -42.41
C ALA A 653 25.94 -2.34 -43.18
N LEU A 654 25.71 -1.20 -42.50
CA LEU A 654 25.82 0.14 -43.10
C LEU A 654 27.20 0.76 -42.87
N THR A 655 27.88 0.41 -41.77
CA THR A 655 29.23 0.91 -41.46
C THR A 655 30.31 0.31 -42.37
N THR A 656 30.02 -0.81 -43.05
CA THR A 656 30.91 -1.43 -44.04
C THR A 656 30.88 -0.76 -45.42
N LEU A 657 29.94 0.16 -45.69
CA LEU A 657 29.85 0.89 -46.96
C LEU A 657 30.66 2.21 -46.90
N PRO A 658 31.24 2.68 -48.03
CA PRO A 658 32.03 3.93 -48.07
C PRO A 658 31.13 5.19 -48.07
N LEU A 659 30.29 5.34 -47.05
CA LEU A 659 29.34 6.44 -46.90
C LEU A 659 29.89 7.57 -46.04
N LYS A 660 29.61 8.82 -46.42
CA LYS A 660 29.85 9.98 -45.56
C LYS A 660 28.80 10.03 -44.45
N VAL A 661 29.22 10.36 -43.23
CA VAL A 661 28.34 10.48 -42.07
C VAL A 661 28.50 11.87 -41.44
N THR A 662 27.38 12.52 -41.08
CA THR A 662 27.37 13.85 -40.45
C THR A 662 26.41 13.90 -39.25
N LYS A 663 26.63 14.84 -38.32
CA LYS A 663 25.80 15.03 -37.12
C LYS A 663 25.20 16.42 -37.11
N PHE A 664 23.88 16.50 -36.97
CA PHE A 664 23.16 17.76 -36.72
C PHE A 664 22.69 17.82 -35.26
N SER A 665 23.63 18.06 -34.36
CA SER A 665 23.41 18.04 -32.90
C SER A 665 22.46 19.12 -32.39
N THR A 666 22.16 20.16 -33.18
CA THR A 666 21.17 21.19 -32.81
C THR A 666 19.74 20.82 -33.22
N LEU A 667 19.59 19.87 -34.14
CA LEU A 667 18.32 19.41 -34.70
C LEU A 667 17.82 18.12 -34.04
N PHE A 668 18.74 17.19 -33.77
CA PHE A 668 18.44 15.89 -33.17
C PHE A 668 18.99 15.81 -31.74
N PRO A 669 18.31 15.10 -30.82
CA PRO A 669 18.84 14.83 -29.49
C PRO A 669 20.04 13.87 -29.56
N PRO A 670 20.97 13.93 -28.58
CA PRO A 670 22.04 12.93 -28.50
C PRO A 670 21.45 11.53 -28.26
N PRO A 671 22.11 10.46 -28.71
CA PRO A 671 21.67 9.11 -28.43
C PRO A 671 21.58 8.89 -26.92
N PRO A 672 20.56 8.17 -26.42
CA PRO A 672 20.43 7.91 -25.00
C PRO A 672 21.70 7.22 -24.49
N THR A 673 22.30 7.74 -23.42
CA THR A 673 23.40 7.05 -22.76
C THR A 673 22.89 5.68 -22.33
N LEU A 674 23.53 4.62 -22.79
CA LEU A 674 23.36 3.29 -22.22
C LEU A 674 23.67 3.44 -20.73
N LYS A 675 22.61 3.54 -19.91
CA LYS A 675 22.76 3.22 -18.51
C LYS A 675 23.22 1.78 -18.53
N SER A 676 24.50 1.56 -18.22
CA SER A 676 24.96 0.26 -17.78
C SER A 676 23.92 -0.25 -16.79
N PRO A 677 23.50 -1.52 -16.89
CA PRO A 677 22.59 -2.07 -15.91
C PRO A 677 23.20 -1.74 -14.56
N ARG A 678 22.51 -0.89 -13.77
CA ARG A 678 22.86 -0.77 -12.36
C ARG A 678 22.89 -2.21 -11.88
N PRO A 679 23.99 -2.68 -11.27
CA PRO A 679 23.99 -4.01 -10.72
C PRO A 679 22.76 -4.04 -9.81
N THR A 680 21.80 -4.87 -10.17
CA THR A 680 20.86 -5.39 -9.21
C THR A 680 21.76 -5.86 -8.08
N GLY A 681 21.65 -5.19 -6.93
CA GLY A 681 22.31 -5.67 -5.73
C GLY A 681 21.91 -7.13 -5.64
N ARG A 682 22.90 -8.02 -5.84
CA ARG A 682 22.77 -9.42 -5.48
C ARG A 682 22.29 -9.37 -4.04
N SER A 683 21.02 -9.76 -3.82
CA SER A 683 20.65 -10.40 -2.58
C SER A 683 21.70 -11.49 -2.38
N GLY A 684 22.58 -11.29 -1.41
CA GLY A 684 23.61 -12.24 -1.02
C GLY A 684 22.97 -13.45 -0.34
N GLY A 685 22.14 -14.19 -1.07
CA GLY A 685 21.79 -15.56 -0.75
C GLY A 685 22.83 -16.49 -1.38
N PRO A 686 23.22 -17.58 -0.72
CA PRO A 686 24.18 -18.53 -1.27
C PRO A 686 23.62 -19.11 -2.57
N GLN A 687 24.36 -18.91 -3.67
CA GLN A 687 24.03 -19.48 -4.97
C GLN A 687 24.42 -20.97 -4.92
N LEU A 688 23.41 -21.86 -4.94
CA LEU A 688 23.59 -23.31 -4.92
C LEU A 688 23.89 -23.79 -6.35
N GLN A 689 25.03 -24.46 -6.55
CA GLN A 689 25.33 -25.14 -7.80
C GLN A 689 24.79 -26.58 -7.77
N LEU A 690 24.09 -26.95 -8.85
CA LEU A 690 23.61 -28.30 -9.12
C LEU A 690 24.63 -29.01 -10.01
N MET A 691 25.25 -30.08 -9.50
CA MET A 691 26.10 -30.96 -10.31
C MET A 691 25.52 -32.38 -10.31
N GLN A 692 25.48 -32.99 -11.50
CA GLN A 692 25.29 -34.43 -11.67
C GLN A 692 26.66 -35.09 -11.62
N GLN A 693 26.82 -36.08 -10.75
CA GLN A 693 28.03 -36.90 -10.67
C GLN A 693 27.65 -38.37 -10.90
N GLU A 694 28.38 -39.04 -11.80
CA GLU A 694 28.27 -40.47 -12.05
C GLU A 694 29.30 -41.21 -11.19
N ASP A 695 28.89 -42.29 -10.53
CA ASP A 695 29.80 -43.14 -9.76
C ASP A 695 30.73 -43.94 -10.68
N ASP A 696 31.98 -44.13 -10.27
CA ASP A 696 33.03 -44.89 -10.97
C ASP A 696 32.70 -46.38 -11.22
N ASN A 697 31.57 -46.88 -10.71
CA ASN A 697 31.06 -48.24 -10.93
C ASN A 697 29.83 -48.32 -11.86
N GLY A 698 29.52 -47.25 -12.59
CA GLY A 698 28.64 -47.29 -13.77
C GLY A 698 27.23 -47.79 -13.49
N GLY A 699 26.40 -47.00 -12.80
CA GLY A 699 24.98 -47.33 -12.72
C GLY A 699 24.01 -46.34 -12.07
N GLN A 700 24.45 -45.33 -11.31
CA GLN A 700 23.52 -44.40 -10.64
C GLN A 700 24.04 -42.96 -10.66
N THR A 701 23.12 -42.02 -10.97
CA THR A 701 23.37 -40.58 -11.07
C THR A 701 22.88 -39.89 -9.81
N TRP A 702 23.76 -39.17 -9.11
CA TRP A 702 23.42 -38.43 -7.89
C TRP A 702 23.30 -36.93 -8.14
N LEU A 703 22.34 -36.29 -7.46
CA LEU A 703 22.19 -34.83 -7.44
C LEU A 703 22.90 -34.29 -6.19
N VAL A 704 23.98 -33.53 -6.38
CA VAL A 704 24.80 -32.97 -5.29
C VAL A 704 24.70 -31.45 -5.30
N ILE A 705 24.40 -30.88 -4.13
CA ILE A 705 24.27 -29.43 -3.93
C ILE A 705 25.46 -28.93 -3.10
N GLN A 706 26.27 -28.02 -3.66
CA GLN A 706 27.39 -27.38 -2.95
C GLN A 706 27.35 -25.84 -3.08
N PRO A 707 27.88 -25.09 -2.09
CA PRO A 707 28.06 -23.64 -2.17
C PRO A 707 29.27 -23.25 -3.03
N ASP A 708 29.07 -22.27 -3.94
CA ASP A 708 30.05 -21.81 -4.94
C ASP A 708 31.25 -21.03 -4.32
N ARG A 709 32.47 -21.25 -4.84
CA ARG A 709 33.69 -20.50 -4.47
C ARG A 709 34.19 -19.70 -5.67
N SER A 710 33.97 -18.39 -5.69
CA SER A 710 34.57 -17.49 -6.68
C SER A 710 35.81 -16.77 -6.12
N ASP A 711 37.00 -17.20 -6.55
CA ASP A 711 38.26 -16.45 -6.41
C ASP A 711 38.33 -15.35 -7.47
N SER A 712 38.25 -14.07 -7.07
CA SER A 712 38.59 -12.94 -7.95
C SER A 712 39.97 -12.39 -7.58
N ARG A 713 40.98 -12.77 -8.38
CA ARG A 713 42.27 -12.07 -8.44
C ARG A 713 42.10 -10.81 -9.28
N ASP A 714 42.24 -9.64 -8.67
CA ASP A 714 42.66 -8.43 -9.39
C ASP A 714 43.78 -7.75 -8.62
N GLY A 715 44.84 -7.42 -9.35
CA GLY A 715 46.16 -7.14 -8.80
C GLY A 715 46.51 -5.66 -8.66
N ARG A 716 47.49 -5.46 -7.77
CA ARG A 716 48.53 -4.40 -7.68
C ARG A 716 48.26 -3.23 -6.73
N GLY A 717 49.10 -3.18 -5.68
CA GLY A 717 49.55 -1.95 -5.03
C GLY A 717 49.93 -2.09 -3.55
N HIS A 718 51.20 -2.41 -3.27
CA HIS A 718 52.01 -2.23 -2.05
C HIS A 718 51.36 -1.52 -0.81
N ARG A 719 51.64 -1.88 0.46
CA ARG A 719 52.90 -2.24 1.12
C ARG A 719 52.66 -2.67 2.58
N GLU A 720 53.48 -3.63 3.03
CA GLU A 720 54.07 -3.76 4.39
C GLU A 720 53.30 -4.28 5.64
N LEU A 721 53.92 -5.34 6.18
CA LEU A 721 54.21 -5.65 7.60
C LEU A 721 53.23 -6.47 8.44
N LYS A 722 53.54 -7.78 8.44
CA LYS A 722 53.37 -8.78 9.51
C LYS A 722 53.19 -8.22 10.94
N ARG A 723 52.15 -8.69 11.66
CA ARG A 723 52.30 -9.62 12.82
C ARG A 723 50.95 -9.97 13.49
N ARG A 724 50.77 -11.29 13.67
CA ARG A 724 50.15 -12.03 14.80
C ARG A 724 48.68 -11.75 15.18
N GLY A 725 47.88 -12.81 15.05
CA GLY A 725 46.66 -13.06 15.82
C GLY A 725 45.75 -14.08 15.12
N LYS A 726 45.92 -15.37 15.41
CA LYS A 726 44.95 -16.41 15.05
C LYS A 726 43.66 -16.17 15.82
N ASN A 727 42.52 -16.11 15.14
CA ASN A 727 41.24 -16.58 15.64
C ASN A 727 40.63 -17.49 14.57
N GLU A 728 40.19 -18.65 15.01
CA GLU A 728 39.55 -19.71 14.25
C GLU A 728 38.07 -19.36 14.07
N ASP A 729 37.62 -19.24 12.83
CA ASP A 729 36.21 -19.42 12.45
C ASP A 729 36.16 -20.63 11.50
N GLU A 730 35.94 -21.82 12.07
CA GLU A 730 35.58 -23.02 11.31
C GLU A 730 34.13 -22.90 10.83
N ALA A 731 33.93 -22.51 9.58
CA ALA A 731 32.64 -22.69 8.90
C ALA A 731 32.53 -24.16 8.46
N SER A 732 31.63 -24.92 9.10
CA SER A 732 31.28 -26.30 8.76
C SER A 732 30.59 -26.38 7.39
N ASN A 733 31.14 -27.17 6.46
CA ASN A 733 30.49 -27.50 5.18
C ASN A 733 29.52 -28.68 5.38
N ILE A 734 28.25 -28.49 5.01
CA ILE A 734 27.23 -29.55 4.97
C ILE A 734 26.93 -29.83 3.49
N SER A 735 27.01 -31.09 3.06
CA SER A 735 26.57 -31.53 1.73
C SER A 735 25.35 -32.45 1.85
N ILE A 736 24.36 -32.22 0.99
CA ILE A 736 23.12 -33.02 0.91
C ILE A 736 23.09 -33.72 -0.44
N SER A 737 22.88 -35.03 -0.43
CA SER A 737 22.76 -35.88 -1.62
C SER A 737 21.40 -36.57 -1.63
N ILE A 738 20.75 -36.59 -2.81
CA ILE A 738 19.44 -37.25 -3.00
C ILE A 738 19.60 -38.37 -4.03
N GLY A 739 19.21 -39.58 -3.63
CA GLY A 739 19.25 -40.78 -4.46
C GLY A 739 18.00 -40.97 -5.32
N PRO A 740 18.06 -41.83 -6.35
CA PRO A 740 16.95 -42.11 -7.27
C PRO A 740 15.74 -42.80 -6.62
N ASP A 741 15.85 -43.23 -5.37
CA ASP A 741 14.78 -43.80 -4.52
C ASP A 741 14.19 -42.79 -3.51
N ASN A 742 14.48 -41.48 -3.67
CA ASN A 742 14.16 -40.40 -2.73
C ASN A 742 14.83 -40.53 -1.35
N SER A 743 15.89 -41.33 -1.21
CA SER A 743 16.71 -41.32 0.00
C SER A 743 17.54 -40.03 0.09
N VAL A 744 17.59 -39.43 1.29
CA VAL A 744 18.33 -38.19 1.56
C VAL A 744 19.46 -38.49 2.55
N SER A 745 20.69 -38.20 2.15
CA SER A 745 21.88 -38.30 3.01
C SER A 745 22.48 -36.91 3.26
N VAL A 746 22.86 -36.64 4.51
CA VAL A 746 23.50 -35.40 4.94
C VAL A 746 24.86 -35.75 5.52
N ASP A 747 25.94 -35.37 4.83
CA ASP A 747 27.30 -35.60 5.31
C ASP A 747 27.87 -34.31 5.89
N SER A 748 28.24 -34.36 7.17
CA SER A 748 28.81 -33.26 7.93
C SER A 748 30.31 -33.47 8.16
N GLY A 749 31.06 -33.86 7.11
CA GLY A 749 32.52 -33.70 7.03
C GLY A 749 33.39 -34.18 8.21
N HIS A 750 32.92 -35.11 9.04
CA HIS A 750 33.62 -35.55 10.26
C HIS A 750 33.81 -37.07 10.30
N THR A 751 34.78 -37.56 9.52
CA THR A 751 35.40 -38.86 9.78
C THR A 751 36.53 -38.73 10.80
N ARG A 752 36.26 -39.04 12.07
CA ARG A 752 37.31 -39.41 13.05
C ARG A 752 37.89 -40.76 12.66
N ARG A 753 39.19 -40.81 12.33
CA ARG A 753 39.97 -42.06 12.32
C ARG A 753 40.04 -42.59 13.75
N ILE A 754 39.42 -43.75 13.98
CA ILE A 754 39.70 -44.57 15.17
C ILE A 754 41.01 -45.32 14.91
N ARG A 755 42.05 -44.96 15.65
CA ARG A 755 43.02 -45.90 16.20
C ARG A 755 43.37 -45.46 17.61
#